data_AF-W4JPR9-F1
#
_entry.id   AF-W4JPR9-F1
#
_cell.length_a   1.000
_cell.length_b   1.000
_cell.length_c   1.000
_cell.angle_alpha   90.00
_cell.angle_beta   90.00
_cell.angle_gamma   90.00
#
_symmetry.space_group_name_H-M   'P 1'
#
loop_
_entity.id
_entity.type
_entity.pdbx_description
1 polymer ?
#
loop_
_entity_poly.entity_id
_entity_poly.type
_entity_poly.pdbx_seq_one_letter_code
_entity_poly.pdbx_strand_id
1 'polypeptide(L)'
;MPAPQATLITDDNLLYIVNHVFLPPKLPQESDQNQGHELSLCRLLVDSANEYQRGLFVDRRQEWLPIVRMFQKILESTDVFSETQLKRSIGGMQRGGQEFRLFLERNLISKPVSDVLVHHIRAQNAAFVLQKLEHRTIFEVFEASPSNAAIMESTGKLICFFLGPASGVDDATVSEKDFLEQFASCLVHMNVDLLDSVITTRKAVSEVSKERDTVHPRYISQLLIGILRGMGTIANVRRITKRIADDVLWKDAFITWRRSPLWLIIRVYLDITHSVGGLCARKQFPSDLIFCARAKMTRRVYKLGDRTPGSVLQKVENAMKTTEASRMIMILTILELWVAIDTLVLVQCSLLRGYSPEIPVTFLELLLLRRGTSLQRVIRIEQYLRHRHPNTSSHISIFSDTLDATSFCIRYFYDSTHLQDLQTEIRAKASEEREKKCEELRTKNASYQELMDQASSMDYKLDASLQSKRRMVNSCKRTQLEKRANRMRIDVHEWPLPADELSAKAVVFELHCPSSFAIWRDCTYKIIRDISMSEKSALSAKPHVVLTKDATLAKLAKPTEWRIMFGSSTESFAQSYYRRKRISATKEDICVSSGLRYQLYDRLHDAWATFGITIEFEAHRCTLSLAKGPYEYLYQSECPPELSLHEHIAFAGLRIGPRLQWLNIVRALSTTSLTFKCEEVHSLIMQAAWQIGPLSEDGMLLFLAGRLIASASDRSLMLTAFDLLRFARDVTFRWMHELIDKLQSNDKADQVHNLQTRIYNVAATCRATYDVDPAHLPFLFSSIDDTAVLAGCAILHSHLPASVQNEPSSFKKLLIRDQHLSQFLEVFLWERIVQDRQGLDKAISSIWPVYMPTSQKWKRLPGHNSRWITTISAASNTRKQRVHFNLLDRAFLVDGQPLGRLPRSIIESPAYACIFGEKVFDVVPADMSSMTFATRIPISGHQVLFALVDVHGESFAMVARRFQPLEYAQFLTVVYDPETRQIFPHLPRFRLLFSVTNERELASQNLLGMVVDQDQSSGTVFGLRNQLVLRAKASIAMEHDGTRHVPIPHGRIDFGLEGDHVNVTINTLSRDQVSYYNYKINTDLGYLTTNVSLRSKHYKSLLHALCSHCLPDPLTRRTGTEEALQELRSASCLSFQSLTTDETEFLYQIAALTPTKQFYPRHLRVMQTIERSKLSPLSQHNDFYPAVHLILAYARNLGIYGTMPSDMDPSDP
;
A
#
# COMPACT_ATOMS: atom_id res chain seq x y z
N MET A 1 35.77 -21.43 20.60
CA MET A 1 35.62 -19.98 20.84
C MET A 1 34.14 -19.63 20.79
N PRO A 2 33.64 -18.73 21.65
CA PRO A 2 32.28 -18.21 21.52
C PRO A 2 32.16 -17.42 20.20
N ALA A 3 30.98 -17.46 19.56
CA ALA A 3 30.72 -16.65 18.38
C ALA A 3 30.76 -15.15 18.76
N PRO A 4 31.32 -14.27 17.91
CA PRO A 4 31.36 -12.84 18.20
C PRO A 4 29.93 -12.31 18.34
N GLN A 5 29.66 -11.58 19.42
CA GLN A 5 28.38 -10.92 19.63
C GLN A 5 28.18 -9.90 18.50
N ALA A 6 27.12 -10.07 17.71
CA ALA A 6 26.78 -9.11 16.66
C ALA A 6 26.39 -7.77 17.29
N THR A 7 27.24 -6.76 17.13
CA THR A 7 27.04 -5.41 17.64
C THR A 7 25.70 -4.84 17.16
N LEU A 8 24.82 -4.49 18.08
CA LEU A 8 23.50 -3.94 17.78
C LEU A 8 23.63 -2.51 17.22
N ILE A 9 23.67 -2.38 15.88
CA ILE A 9 23.59 -1.09 15.19
C ILE A 9 22.26 -0.41 15.58
N THR A 10 22.29 0.85 16.01
CA THR A 10 21.06 1.62 16.34
C THR A 10 20.29 2.01 15.07
N ASP A 11 19.03 2.39 15.21
CA ASP A 11 18.12 2.63 14.09
C ASP A 11 18.59 3.85 13.27
N ASP A 12 19.05 4.92 13.93
CA ASP A 12 19.61 6.13 13.30
C ASP A 12 20.90 5.83 12.52
N ASN A 13 21.82 5.07 13.11
CA ASN A 13 23.05 4.64 12.45
C ASN A 13 22.74 3.83 11.18
N LEU A 14 21.73 2.98 11.21
CA LEU A 14 21.33 2.17 10.07
C LEU A 14 20.57 3.00 9.00
N LEU A 15 19.79 4.00 9.40
CA LEU A 15 19.15 4.94 8.49
C LEU A 15 20.18 5.80 7.74
N TYR A 16 21.20 6.32 8.43
CA TYR A 16 22.35 7.02 7.83
C TYR A 16 23.05 6.14 6.77
N ILE A 17 23.35 4.89 7.13
CA ILE A 17 23.94 3.91 6.20
C ILE A 17 23.03 3.74 4.97
N VAL A 18 21.72 3.58 5.16
CA VAL A 18 20.77 3.44 4.04
C VAL A 18 20.76 4.69 3.14
N ASN A 19 20.71 5.89 3.73
CA ASN A 19 20.72 7.16 3.01
C ASN A 19 21.94 7.27 2.10
N HIS A 20 23.16 7.09 2.62
CA HIS A 20 24.38 7.33 1.83
C HIS A 20 24.82 6.16 0.96
N VAL A 21 24.60 4.91 1.38
CA VAL A 21 24.93 3.73 0.57
C VAL A 21 23.97 3.63 -0.61
N PHE A 22 22.66 3.62 -0.34
CA PHE A 22 21.65 3.37 -1.38
C PHE A 22 21.20 4.62 -2.13
N LEU A 23 21.19 5.83 -1.54
CA LEU A 23 20.50 7.01 -2.08
C LEU A 23 19.02 6.70 -2.41
N PRO A 24 18.14 6.59 -1.41
CA PRO A 24 16.70 6.48 -1.64
C PRO A 24 16.13 7.75 -2.33
N PRO A 25 14.92 7.69 -2.91
CA PRO A 25 14.23 8.84 -3.51
C PRO A 25 13.96 9.99 -2.55
N LYS A 26 13.63 9.68 -1.29
CA LYS A 26 13.42 10.64 -0.21
C LYS A 26 14.68 10.64 0.66
N LEU A 27 15.41 11.75 0.60
CA LEU A 27 16.64 11.99 1.36
C LEU A 27 16.37 13.08 2.42
N PRO A 28 17.17 13.11 3.51
CA PRO A 28 17.08 14.19 4.49
C PRO A 28 17.28 15.57 3.83
N GLN A 29 16.73 16.61 4.47
CA GLN A 29 16.84 18.00 4.01
C GLN A 29 17.82 18.83 4.88
N GLU A 30 18.48 18.17 5.82
CA GLU A 30 19.46 18.69 6.77
C GLU A 30 20.61 17.66 6.93
N SER A 31 21.79 18.10 7.35
CA SER A 31 22.94 17.21 7.52
C SER A 31 22.73 16.14 8.59
N ASP A 32 22.90 14.86 8.21
CA ASP A 32 22.93 13.69 9.09
C ASP A 32 24.37 13.22 9.41
N GLN A 33 25.38 14.04 9.11
CA GLN A 33 26.79 13.71 9.33
C GLN A 33 27.18 13.76 10.81
N ASN A 34 27.64 12.63 11.33
CA ASN A 34 28.10 12.46 12.71
C ASN A 34 29.24 11.43 12.77
N GLN A 35 30.25 11.63 13.60
CA GLN A 35 31.37 10.68 13.75
C GLN A 35 30.90 9.27 14.17
N GLY A 36 29.87 9.17 15.02
CA GLY A 36 29.28 7.87 15.41
C GLY A 36 28.59 7.15 14.24
N HIS A 37 28.02 7.91 13.30
CA HIS A 37 27.43 7.40 12.07
C HIS A 37 28.52 6.91 11.08
N GLU A 38 29.59 7.69 10.89
CA GLU A 38 30.76 7.28 10.11
C GLU A 38 31.38 5.99 10.67
N LEU A 39 31.57 5.93 11.99
CA LEU A 39 32.14 4.80 12.69
C LEU A 39 31.29 3.53 12.52
N SER A 40 29.97 3.66 12.57
CA SER A 40 29.03 2.55 12.35
C SER A 40 29.05 2.05 10.91
N LEU A 41 29.15 2.94 9.92
CA LEU A 41 29.35 2.59 8.52
C LEU A 41 30.66 1.80 8.32
N CYS A 42 31.76 2.25 8.93
CA CYS A 42 33.05 1.56 8.86
C CYS A 42 33.05 0.20 9.57
N ARG A 43 32.41 0.08 10.75
CA ARG A 43 32.25 -1.20 11.46
C ARG A 43 31.48 -2.22 10.62
N LEU A 44 30.31 -1.82 10.09
CA LEU A 44 29.51 -2.69 9.21
C LEU A 44 30.29 -3.14 7.97
N LEU A 45 31.10 -2.25 7.38
CA LEU A 45 31.94 -2.53 6.22
C LEU A 45 33.06 -3.54 6.55
N VAL A 46 33.74 -3.37 7.69
CA VAL A 46 34.76 -4.32 8.18
C VAL A 46 34.14 -5.68 8.47
N ASP A 47 33.00 -5.73 9.16
CA ASP A 47 32.29 -6.97 9.46
C ASP A 47 31.85 -7.70 8.18
N SER A 48 31.27 -6.95 7.23
CA SER A 48 30.83 -7.48 5.94
C SER A 48 32.00 -7.99 5.09
N ALA A 49 33.14 -7.31 5.10
CA ALA A 49 34.33 -7.74 4.35
C ALA A 49 34.99 -8.98 4.96
N ASN A 50 35.08 -9.07 6.29
CA ASN A 50 35.52 -10.27 7.00
C ASN A 50 34.58 -11.45 6.72
N GLU A 51 33.27 -11.22 6.74
CA GLU A 51 32.28 -12.26 6.51
C GLU A 51 32.30 -12.74 5.05
N TYR A 52 32.46 -11.82 4.09
CA TYR A 52 32.66 -12.16 2.69
C TYR A 52 33.93 -13.00 2.47
N GLN A 53 35.05 -12.63 3.09
CA GLN A 53 36.31 -13.39 3.02
C GLN A 53 36.13 -14.85 3.45
N ARG A 54 35.39 -15.10 4.53
CA ARG A 54 35.08 -16.46 5.00
C ARG A 54 34.25 -17.27 3.99
N GLY A 55 33.42 -16.58 3.20
CA GLY A 55 32.59 -17.16 2.15
C GLY A 55 33.31 -17.48 0.83
N LEU A 56 34.56 -17.03 0.65
CA LEU A 56 35.37 -17.32 -0.54
C LEU A 56 36.04 -18.71 -0.48
N PHE A 57 36.36 -19.25 -1.67
CA PHE A 57 37.29 -20.37 -1.84
C PHE A 57 38.69 -20.01 -1.31
N VAL A 58 39.43 -21.01 -0.82
CA VAL A 58 40.68 -20.84 -0.06
C VAL A 58 41.68 -19.92 -0.79
N ASP A 59 41.91 -20.14 -2.08
CA ASP A 59 42.89 -19.41 -2.88
C ASP A 59 42.59 -17.91 -2.93
N ARG A 60 41.31 -17.53 -3.02
CA ARG A 60 40.86 -16.13 -3.05
C ARG A 60 40.77 -15.46 -1.68
N ARG A 61 40.94 -16.21 -0.58
CA ARG A 61 40.93 -15.61 0.78
C ARG A 61 42.18 -14.77 1.02
N GLN A 62 43.32 -15.18 0.48
CA GLN A 62 44.57 -14.42 0.60
C GLN A 62 44.53 -13.13 -0.22
N GLU A 63 43.95 -13.17 -1.43
CA GLU A 63 43.73 -12.00 -2.28
C GLU A 63 42.90 -10.89 -1.60
N TRP A 64 41.96 -11.27 -0.72
CA TRP A 64 41.05 -10.34 -0.05
C TRP A 64 41.57 -9.76 1.28
N LEU A 65 42.61 -10.36 1.87
CA LEU A 65 43.18 -9.94 3.14
C LEU A 65 43.63 -8.45 3.17
N PRO A 66 44.24 -7.87 2.11
CA PRO A 66 44.65 -6.47 2.09
C PRO A 66 43.47 -5.50 2.18
N ILE A 67 42.33 -5.85 1.57
CA ILE A 67 41.11 -5.03 1.58
C ILE A 67 40.49 -5.03 2.97
N VAL A 68 40.51 -6.17 3.68
CA VAL A 68 40.12 -6.25 5.09
C VAL A 68 41.05 -5.40 5.96
N ARG A 69 42.37 -5.47 5.77
CA ARG A 69 43.34 -4.61 6.49
C ARG A 69 43.11 -3.12 6.22
N MET A 70 42.87 -2.73 4.97
CA MET A 70 42.55 -1.35 4.57
C MET A 70 41.30 -0.85 5.29
N PHE A 71 40.22 -1.64 5.33
CA PHE A 71 38.99 -1.26 6.03
C PHE A 71 39.16 -1.19 7.55
N GLN A 72 39.95 -2.09 8.15
CA GLN A 72 40.33 -1.98 9.57
C GLN A 72 41.07 -0.67 9.85
N LYS A 73 41.99 -0.24 8.98
CA LYS A 73 42.71 1.04 9.12
C LYS A 73 41.82 2.27 8.91
N ILE A 74 40.85 2.22 7.99
CA ILE A 74 39.83 3.28 7.87
C ILE A 74 38.98 3.34 9.15
N LEU A 75 38.56 2.19 9.70
CA LEU A 75 37.81 2.14 10.96
C LEU A 75 38.61 2.71 12.14
N GLU A 76 39.85 2.23 12.35
CA GLU A 76 40.75 2.71 13.39
C GLU A 76 40.97 4.24 13.32
N SER A 77 41.15 4.79 12.11
CA SER A 77 41.37 6.24 11.90
C SER A 77 40.11 7.09 11.93
N THR A 78 38.93 6.47 11.78
CA THR A 78 37.62 7.13 11.97
C THR A 78 37.31 7.30 13.46
N ASP A 79 37.71 6.31 14.27
CA ASP A 79 37.58 6.26 15.73
C ASP A 79 38.53 7.24 16.42
N VAL A 80 39.84 7.12 16.15
CA VAL A 80 40.90 7.97 16.71
C VAL A 80 41.87 8.39 15.61
N PHE A 81 42.25 9.67 15.58
CA PHE A 81 43.25 10.19 14.64
C PHE A 81 44.34 10.94 15.40
N SER A 82 45.49 10.29 15.61
CA SER A 82 46.58 10.80 16.45
C SER A 82 47.95 10.53 15.84
N GLU A 83 48.96 11.32 16.25
CA GLU A 83 50.32 11.16 15.73
C GLU A 83 50.89 9.77 16.01
N THR A 84 50.69 9.25 17.22
CA THR A 84 51.23 7.95 17.64
C THR A 84 50.62 6.80 16.83
N GLN A 85 49.36 6.93 16.42
CA GLN A 85 48.65 5.98 15.58
C GLN A 85 49.06 6.09 14.11
N LEU A 86 49.28 7.30 13.58
CA LEU A 86 49.84 7.50 12.23
C LEU A 86 51.27 6.96 12.13
N LYS A 87 52.16 7.35 13.05
CA LYS A 87 53.54 6.84 13.19
C LYS A 87 53.57 5.31 13.19
N ARG A 88 52.72 4.67 14.01
CA ARG A 88 52.58 3.20 14.09
C ARG A 88 52.02 2.59 12.80
N SER A 89 51.02 3.23 12.18
CA SER A 89 50.36 2.68 10.98
C SER A 89 51.26 2.74 9.75
N ILE A 90 52.00 3.83 9.55
CA ILE A 90 52.96 4.00 8.44
C ILE A 90 54.17 3.09 8.64
N GLY A 91 54.74 3.06 9.86
CA GLY A 91 55.86 2.17 10.20
C GLY A 91 55.52 0.68 10.06
N GLY A 92 54.26 0.30 10.31
CA GLY A 92 53.78 -1.08 10.21
C GLY A 92 53.40 -1.57 8.79
N MET A 93 53.44 -0.72 7.77
CA MET A 93 53.10 -1.13 6.39
C MET A 93 54.14 -2.11 5.83
N GLN A 94 53.67 -3.24 5.29
CA GLN A 94 54.50 -4.27 4.67
C GLN A 94 54.87 -3.89 3.22
N ARG A 95 56.10 -4.21 2.80
CA ARG A 95 56.54 -4.06 1.40
C ARG A 95 55.88 -5.14 0.52
N GLY A 96 55.54 -4.79 -0.71
CA GLY A 96 55.09 -5.77 -1.71
C GLY A 96 56.20 -6.76 -2.06
N GLY A 97 55.98 -8.06 -1.87
CA GLY A 97 57.01 -9.10 -2.02
C GLY A 97 57.24 -9.56 -3.47
N GLN A 98 58.50 -9.85 -3.80
CA GLN A 98 58.95 -10.25 -5.15
C GLN A 98 58.45 -11.66 -5.55
N GLU A 99 58.37 -12.61 -4.61
CA GLU A 99 57.96 -14.00 -4.88
C GLU A 99 56.52 -14.13 -5.42
N PHE A 100 55.62 -13.22 -5.04
CA PHE A 100 54.22 -13.26 -5.47
C PHE A 100 54.02 -12.85 -6.94
N ARG A 101 55.02 -12.22 -7.58
CA ARG A 101 54.93 -11.76 -8.98
C ARG A 101 54.83 -12.93 -9.96
N LEU A 102 55.61 -13.99 -9.73
CA LEU A 102 55.61 -15.21 -10.56
C LEU A 102 54.29 -15.99 -10.49
N PHE A 103 53.59 -15.93 -9.36
CA PHE A 103 52.27 -16.55 -9.21
C PHE A 103 51.16 -15.76 -9.94
N LEU A 104 51.27 -14.43 -9.96
CA LEU A 104 50.30 -13.53 -10.61
C LEU A 104 50.46 -13.47 -12.14
N GLU A 105 51.70 -13.54 -12.65
CA GLU A 105 51.98 -13.59 -14.10
C GLU A 105 51.36 -14.82 -14.78
N ARG A 106 51.18 -15.93 -14.05
CA ARG A 106 50.47 -17.14 -14.53
C ARG A 106 48.94 -17.03 -14.56
N ASN A 107 48.34 -16.07 -13.84
CA ASN A 107 46.89 -16.02 -13.57
C ASN A 107 46.18 -14.76 -14.10
N LEU A 108 46.84 -13.92 -14.91
CA LEU A 108 46.25 -12.72 -15.54
C LEU A 108 45.65 -11.67 -14.57
N ILE A 109 46.08 -11.65 -13.30
CA ILE A 109 45.67 -10.64 -12.32
C ILE A 109 46.70 -9.51 -12.27
N SER A 110 46.24 -8.27 -12.46
CA SER A 110 47.14 -7.12 -12.61
C SER A 110 47.58 -6.50 -11.27
N LYS A 111 48.90 -6.59 -11.01
CA LYS A 111 49.72 -6.01 -9.92
C LYS A 111 49.86 -6.81 -8.62
N PRO A 112 51.05 -6.76 -7.96
CA PRO A 112 51.28 -7.35 -6.65
C PRO A 112 50.53 -6.61 -5.55
N VAL A 113 50.15 -7.38 -4.52
CA VAL A 113 49.55 -6.88 -3.28
C VAL A 113 50.57 -6.02 -2.51
N SER A 114 50.20 -4.78 -2.26
CA SER A 114 50.91 -3.84 -1.36
C SER A 114 49.92 -3.33 -0.31
N ASP A 115 50.42 -3.00 0.88
CA ASP A 115 49.57 -2.36 1.89
C ASP A 115 49.20 -0.94 1.46
N VAL A 116 47.92 -0.61 1.64
CA VAL A 116 47.34 0.70 1.32
C VAL A 116 46.71 1.26 2.60
N LEU A 117 47.14 2.45 2.99
CA LEU A 117 46.62 3.18 4.14
C LEU A 117 45.77 4.35 3.64
N VAL A 118 44.52 4.45 4.11
CA VAL A 118 43.53 5.43 3.62
C VAL A 118 42.97 6.25 4.78
N HIS A 119 43.04 7.57 4.67
CA HIS A 119 42.54 8.52 5.67
C HIS A 119 41.67 9.62 5.05
N HIS A 120 40.67 10.06 5.82
CA HIS A 120 39.84 11.22 5.50
C HIS A 120 40.30 12.40 6.37
N ILE A 121 40.96 13.40 5.77
CA ILE A 121 41.38 14.64 6.42
C ILE A 121 40.18 15.59 6.40
N ARG A 122 39.39 15.56 7.48
CA ARG A 122 38.02 16.10 7.50
C ARG A 122 37.98 17.61 7.27
N ALA A 123 38.74 18.40 8.04
CA ALA A 123 38.73 19.86 7.92
C ALA A 123 39.25 20.37 6.56
N GLN A 124 40.02 19.57 5.81
CA GLN A 124 40.54 19.94 4.48
C GLN A 124 39.79 19.28 3.32
N ASN A 125 38.69 18.56 3.56
CA ASN A 125 37.91 17.89 2.51
C ASN A 125 38.78 17.00 1.59
N ALA A 126 39.79 16.34 2.16
CA ALA A 126 40.81 15.62 1.40
C ALA A 126 40.88 14.15 1.81
N ALA A 127 40.85 13.26 0.82
CA ALA A 127 41.25 11.88 0.99
C ALA A 127 42.77 11.80 0.83
N PHE A 128 43.45 11.25 1.84
CA PHE A 128 44.90 11.09 1.85
C PHE A 128 45.28 9.61 1.92
N VAL A 129 46.13 9.16 1.01
CA VAL A 129 46.49 7.73 0.88
C VAL A 129 47.97 7.51 0.72
N LEU A 130 48.44 6.43 1.32
CA LEU A 130 49.79 5.89 1.15
C LEU A 130 49.71 4.47 0.57
N GLN A 131 50.53 4.20 -0.44
CA GLN A 131 50.79 2.87 -0.96
C GLN A 131 52.29 2.57 -0.87
N LYS A 132 52.67 1.54 -0.13
CA LYS A 132 54.08 1.17 0.06
C LYS A 132 54.52 0.13 -0.97
N LEU A 133 55.49 0.50 -1.81
CA LEU A 133 56.07 -0.37 -2.82
C LEU A 133 57.42 -0.95 -2.32
N GLU A 134 58.17 -1.58 -3.22
CA GLU A 134 59.42 -2.29 -2.90
C GLU A 134 60.56 -1.36 -2.44
N HIS A 135 60.66 -0.17 -3.05
CA HIS A 135 61.73 0.81 -2.79
C HIS A 135 61.24 2.24 -2.51
N ARG A 136 59.93 2.50 -2.64
CA ARG A 136 59.35 3.84 -2.49
C ARG A 136 57.91 3.79 -1.96
N THR A 137 57.51 4.81 -1.25
CA THR A 137 56.13 5.02 -0.81
C THR A 137 55.47 6.07 -1.72
N ILE A 138 54.33 5.72 -2.29
CA ILE A 138 53.50 6.63 -3.08
C ILE A 138 52.47 7.28 -2.16
N PHE A 139 52.42 8.60 -2.19
CA PHE A 139 51.39 9.42 -1.55
C PHE A 139 50.40 9.91 -2.60
N GLU A 140 49.10 9.74 -2.37
CA GLU A 140 48.02 10.04 -3.32
C GLU A 140 46.94 10.87 -2.63
N VAL A 141 46.42 11.91 -3.30
CA VAL A 141 45.41 12.82 -2.74
C VAL A 141 44.25 13.06 -3.71
N PHE A 142 43.03 13.20 -3.19
CA PHE A 142 41.89 13.76 -3.93
C PHE A 142 40.86 14.45 -3.03
N GLU A 143 39.95 15.20 -3.65
CA GLU A 143 38.82 15.88 -3.01
C GLU A 143 37.75 14.88 -2.54
N ALA A 144 37.38 14.91 -1.26
CA ALA A 144 36.44 13.96 -0.66
C ALA A 144 34.97 14.30 -0.95
N SER A 145 34.66 15.57 -1.20
CA SER A 145 33.32 16.10 -1.46
C SER A 145 33.38 17.30 -2.41
N PRO A 146 32.68 17.29 -3.56
CA PRO A 146 32.68 18.44 -4.48
C PRO A 146 31.97 19.68 -3.91
N SER A 147 32.31 20.86 -4.44
CA SER A 147 31.60 22.11 -4.11
C SER A 147 30.12 22.09 -4.52
N ASN A 148 29.32 22.90 -3.83
CA ASN A 148 27.92 23.09 -4.15
C ASN A 148 27.75 23.55 -5.60
N ALA A 149 28.55 24.52 -6.06
CA ALA A 149 28.52 25.00 -7.44
C ALA A 149 28.77 23.86 -8.44
N ALA A 150 29.80 23.03 -8.24
CA ALA A 150 30.12 21.92 -9.15
C ALA A 150 28.98 20.89 -9.26
N ILE A 151 28.23 20.64 -8.17
CA ILE A 151 27.07 19.74 -8.20
C ILE A 151 25.88 20.41 -8.89
N MET A 152 25.57 21.66 -8.52
CA MET A 152 24.38 22.37 -8.98
C MET A 152 24.46 22.83 -10.45
N GLU A 153 25.67 23.07 -10.97
CA GLU A 153 25.93 23.33 -12.40
C GLU A 153 25.92 22.03 -13.23
N SER A 154 26.01 20.85 -12.61
CA SER A 154 26.14 19.60 -13.35
C SER A 154 24.82 19.16 -14.02
N THR A 155 24.85 19.05 -15.34
CA THR A 155 23.75 18.52 -16.16
C THR A 155 23.71 16.99 -16.13
N GLY A 156 23.51 16.41 -14.94
CA GLY A 156 23.33 14.98 -14.73
C GLY A 156 24.11 14.44 -13.53
N LYS A 157 25.08 13.55 -13.78
CA LYS A 157 25.99 13.02 -12.76
C LYS A 157 27.35 13.65 -12.92
N LEU A 158 27.86 14.28 -11.87
CA LEU A 158 29.20 14.86 -11.85
C LEU A 158 30.25 13.80 -12.20
N ILE A 159 31.11 14.11 -13.17
CA ILE A 159 32.21 13.25 -13.62
C ILE A 159 33.48 13.72 -12.92
N CYS A 160 34.01 12.92 -12.01
CA CYS A 160 35.23 13.21 -11.29
C CYS A 160 36.35 12.24 -11.68
N PHE A 161 37.55 12.78 -11.77
CA PHE A 161 38.78 12.03 -12.02
C PHE A 161 39.48 11.79 -10.69
N PHE A 162 39.70 10.53 -10.37
CA PHE A 162 40.47 10.09 -9.21
C PHE A 162 41.64 9.24 -9.72
N LEU A 163 42.77 9.12 -9.06
CA LEU A 163 43.25 9.94 -7.96
C LEU A 163 43.84 11.25 -8.51
N GLY A 164 44.01 12.24 -7.64
CA GLY A 164 44.54 13.55 -7.99
C GLY A 164 46.07 13.57 -8.08
N PRO A 165 46.74 14.59 -7.53
CA PRO A 165 48.20 14.64 -7.43
C PRO A 165 48.77 13.45 -6.65
N ALA A 166 49.92 12.93 -7.11
CA ALA A 166 50.63 11.84 -6.45
C ALA A 166 52.16 11.99 -6.56
N SER A 167 52.85 11.64 -5.47
CA SER A 167 54.31 11.75 -5.33
C SER A 167 54.88 10.46 -4.76
N GLY A 168 55.98 9.97 -5.33
CA GLY A 168 56.75 8.85 -4.80
C GLY A 168 58.01 9.35 -4.11
N VAL A 169 58.16 9.04 -2.83
CA VAL A 169 59.36 9.33 -2.03
C VAL A 169 60.03 8.01 -1.67
N ASP A 170 61.37 7.98 -1.63
CA ASP A 170 62.10 6.76 -1.32
C ASP A 170 61.81 6.26 0.10
N ASP A 171 61.71 4.94 0.25
CA ASP A 171 61.32 4.29 1.51
C ASP A 171 62.32 4.59 2.65
N ALA A 172 63.56 4.95 2.32
CA ALA A 172 64.57 5.38 3.29
C ALA A 172 64.14 6.69 3.98
N THR A 173 63.87 7.75 3.22
CA THR A 173 63.43 9.05 3.73
C THR A 173 62.09 8.95 4.46
N VAL A 174 61.15 8.15 3.95
CA VAL A 174 59.85 7.92 4.63
C VAL A 174 59.99 7.13 5.93
N SER A 175 61.10 6.39 6.12
CA SER A 175 61.41 5.68 7.37
C SER A 175 62.21 6.53 8.37
N GLU A 176 62.64 7.75 8.01
CA GLU A 176 63.34 8.63 8.93
C GLU A 176 62.40 9.11 10.06
N LYS A 177 62.90 9.05 11.30
CA LYS A 177 62.12 9.39 12.48
C LYS A 177 61.57 10.82 12.42
N ASP A 178 62.42 11.77 12.05
CA ASP A 178 62.08 13.19 12.05
C ASP A 178 61.07 13.54 10.93
N PHE A 179 61.20 12.88 9.77
CA PHE A 179 60.19 12.95 8.71
C PHE A 179 58.84 12.43 9.20
N LEU A 180 58.79 11.22 9.77
CA LEU A 180 57.55 10.63 10.30
C LEU A 180 56.93 11.46 11.43
N GLU A 181 57.77 12.15 12.23
CA GLU A 181 57.34 13.05 13.29
C GLU A 181 56.62 14.28 12.74
N GLN A 182 57.28 15.05 11.89
CA GLN A 182 56.71 16.26 11.30
C GLN A 182 55.52 15.94 10.38
N PHE A 183 55.60 14.85 9.63
CA PHE A 183 54.54 14.41 8.72
C PHE A 183 53.27 13.99 9.46
N ALA A 184 53.39 13.19 10.53
CA ALA A 184 52.23 12.80 11.33
C ALA A 184 51.60 14.00 12.06
N SER A 185 52.43 14.90 12.62
CA SER A 185 51.95 16.12 13.28
C SER A 185 51.17 17.01 12.32
N CYS A 186 51.73 17.28 11.13
CA CYS A 186 51.09 18.04 10.06
C CYS A 186 49.71 17.47 9.68
N LEU A 187 49.59 16.15 9.48
CA LEU A 187 48.30 15.53 9.15
C LEU A 187 47.27 15.62 10.29
N VAL A 188 47.69 15.51 11.55
CA VAL A 188 46.77 15.63 12.71
C VAL A 188 46.21 17.03 12.82
N HIS A 189 47.07 18.05 12.74
CA HIS A 189 46.67 19.45 12.71
C HIS A 189 45.72 19.74 11.54
N MET A 190 46.12 19.37 10.31
CA MET A 190 45.27 19.54 9.13
C MET A 190 43.89 18.86 9.23
N ASN A 191 43.76 17.75 9.98
CA ASN A 191 42.48 17.06 10.11
C ASN A 191 41.45 17.82 10.97
N VAL A 192 41.90 18.75 11.82
CA VAL A 192 41.06 19.51 12.78
C VAL A 192 41.03 21.01 12.44
N ASP A 193 42.17 21.59 12.07
CA ASP A 193 42.34 23.03 11.91
C ASP A 193 41.76 23.53 10.57
N LEU A 194 40.86 24.50 10.62
CA LEU A 194 40.32 25.21 9.46
C LEU A 194 41.22 26.41 9.12
N LEU A 195 41.95 26.32 8.01
CA LEU A 195 43.01 27.28 7.65
C LEU A 195 42.53 28.49 6.83
N ASP A 196 41.42 28.36 6.10
CA ASP A 196 40.77 29.47 5.41
C ASP A 196 39.70 30.10 6.33
N SER A 197 39.80 31.41 6.62
CA SER A 197 38.81 32.13 7.42
C SER A 197 37.49 32.35 6.65
N VAL A 198 36.37 32.52 7.37
CA VAL A 198 35.02 32.61 6.80
C VAL A 198 34.89 33.84 5.88
N ILE A 199 34.99 33.64 4.57
CA ILE A 199 34.83 34.70 3.57
C ILE A 199 33.33 35.07 3.46
N THR A 200 32.92 36.11 4.17
CA THR A 200 31.61 36.77 4.03
C THR A 200 31.61 37.74 2.83
N THR A 201 30.99 37.36 1.73
CA THR A 201 30.77 38.28 0.59
C THR A 201 29.42 39.00 0.71
N ARG A 202 29.44 40.33 0.91
CA ARG A 202 28.22 41.16 0.85
C ARG A 202 27.66 41.22 -0.58
N LYS A 203 26.36 40.96 -0.73
CA LYS A 203 25.54 41.33 -1.90
C LYS A 203 24.23 41.97 -1.44
N ALA A 204 23.68 42.87 -2.25
CA ALA A 204 23.01 44.10 -1.82
C ALA A 204 21.69 44.00 -1.02
N VAL A 205 21.13 42.82 -0.72
CA VAL A 205 19.85 42.69 0.03
C VAL A 205 19.85 41.55 1.08
N SER A 206 20.83 40.64 1.09
CA SER A 206 20.88 39.55 2.09
C SER A 206 22.29 38.98 2.25
N GLU A 207 22.76 38.84 3.49
CA GLU A 207 24.00 38.11 3.79
C GLU A 207 23.75 36.60 3.68
N VAL A 208 24.60 35.91 2.92
CA VAL A 208 24.61 34.44 2.80
C VAL A 208 26.03 33.98 3.10
N SER A 209 26.20 33.25 4.20
CA SER A 209 27.54 32.79 4.63
C SER A 209 28.05 31.66 3.75
N LYS A 210 29.37 31.64 3.49
CA LYS A 210 30.06 30.53 2.81
C LYS A 210 30.21 29.27 3.66
N GLU A 211 29.76 29.29 4.91
CA GLU A 211 29.79 28.17 5.87
C GLU A 211 29.02 26.93 5.38
N ARG A 212 28.24 27.06 4.31
CA ARG A 212 27.40 26.00 3.72
C ARG A 212 28.02 25.31 2.50
N ASP A 213 29.24 25.66 2.09
CA ASP A 213 29.97 25.04 0.96
C ASP A 213 31.20 24.26 1.43
N THR A 214 31.77 23.40 0.57
CA THR A 214 32.89 22.53 0.95
C THR A 214 34.24 23.25 0.93
N VAL A 215 35.12 22.91 1.88
CA VAL A 215 36.51 23.40 1.91
C VAL A 215 37.28 22.91 0.68
N HIS A 216 38.18 23.72 0.13
CA HIS A 216 39.01 23.33 -1.01
C HIS A 216 40.25 22.55 -0.52
N PRO A 217 40.59 21.37 -1.08
CA PRO A 217 41.66 20.49 -0.56
C PRO A 217 43.09 20.98 -0.86
N ARG A 218 43.34 22.29 -1.00
CA ARG A 218 44.64 22.85 -1.47
C ARG A 218 45.79 22.56 -0.51
N TYR A 219 45.53 22.61 0.79
CA TYR A 219 46.55 22.42 1.82
C TYR A 219 47.12 20.99 1.84
N ILE A 220 46.33 20.01 1.37
CA ILE A 220 46.78 18.62 1.22
C ILE A 220 47.22 18.34 -0.23
N SER A 221 46.43 18.75 -1.22
CA SER A 221 46.65 18.40 -2.64
C SER A 221 47.72 19.24 -3.36
N GLN A 222 48.03 20.44 -2.86
CA GLN A 222 49.02 21.35 -3.46
C GLN A 222 50.20 21.59 -2.51
N LEU A 223 49.95 21.99 -1.27
CA LEU A 223 51.02 22.28 -0.30
C LEU A 223 51.74 21.00 0.16
N LEU A 224 51.05 20.06 0.82
CA LEU A 224 51.68 18.85 1.33
C LEU A 224 52.27 17.98 0.20
N ILE A 225 51.51 17.73 -0.88
CA ILE A 225 52.05 17.00 -2.05
C ILE A 225 53.17 17.78 -2.76
N GLY A 226 53.16 19.11 -2.74
CA GLY A 226 54.26 19.94 -3.24
C GLY A 226 55.56 19.72 -2.46
N ILE A 227 55.49 19.67 -1.12
CA ILE A 227 56.62 19.36 -0.24
C ILE A 227 57.14 17.94 -0.52
N LEU A 228 56.25 16.94 -0.54
CA LEU A 228 56.60 15.55 -0.83
C LEU A 228 57.19 15.36 -2.23
N ARG A 229 56.75 16.14 -3.22
CA ARG A 229 57.34 16.18 -4.56
C ARG A 229 58.75 16.76 -4.56
N GLY A 230 59.04 17.74 -3.70
CA GLY A 230 60.41 18.28 -3.53
C GLY A 230 61.37 17.28 -2.89
N MET A 231 60.86 16.34 -2.09
CA MET A 231 61.62 15.27 -1.45
C MET A 231 61.71 13.98 -2.29
N GLY A 232 61.13 13.94 -3.50
CA GLY A 232 61.01 12.71 -4.28
C GLY A 232 60.70 12.97 -5.75
N THR A 233 59.81 12.16 -6.33
CA THR A 233 59.45 12.20 -7.75
C THR A 233 57.93 12.19 -7.96
N ILE A 234 57.47 12.58 -9.15
CA ILE A 234 56.05 12.51 -9.52
C ILE A 234 55.68 11.03 -9.74
N ALA A 235 54.64 10.55 -9.05
CA ALA A 235 54.14 9.19 -9.26
C ALA A 235 53.06 9.17 -10.36
N ASN A 236 53.22 8.31 -11.36
CA ASN A 236 52.17 8.06 -12.36
C ASN A 236 51.23 6.96 -11.85
N VAL A 237 50.06 7.36 -11.37
CA VAL A 237 49.07 6.50 -10.71
C VAL A 237 47.88 6.19 -11.63
N ARG A 238 47.25 5.02 -11.45
CA ARG A 238 46.13 4.60 -12.30
C ARG A 238 44.90 5.47 -12.00
N ARG A 239 44.60 6.41 -12.89
CA ARG A 239 43.38 7.21 -12.78
C ARG A 239 42.14 6.41 -13.17
N ILE A 240 41.11 6.50 -12.36
CA ILE A 240 39.75 6.03 -12.57
C ILE A 240 38.81 7.23 -12.78
N THR A 241 37.79 7.05 -13.61
CA THR A 241 36.74 8.07 -13.79
C THR A 241 35.48 7.60 -13.08
N LYS A 242 34.93 8.42 -12.18
CA LYS A 242 33.71 8.12 -11.43
C LYS A 242 32.58 9.06 -11.82
N ARG A 243 31.40 8.49 -12.07
CA ARG A 243 30.14 9.23 -12.09
C ARG A 243 29.59 9.28 -10.66
N ILE A 244 29.67 10.46 -10.03
CA ILE A 244 29.15 10.72 -8.69
C ILE A 244 27.66 11.06 -8.79
N ALA A 245 26.90 10.61 -7.80
CA ALA A 245 25.55 11.08 -7.53
C ALA A 245 25.54 11.57 -6.09
N ASP A 246 25.29 12.86 -5.93
CA ASP A 246 25.21 13.65 -4.71
C ASP A 246 24.18 14.76 -4.97
N ASP A 247 23.54 15.28 -3.92
CA ASP A 247 22.53 16.33 -4.00
C ASP A 247 22.79 17.34 -2.88
N VAL A 248 22.66 18.64 -3.14
CA VAL A 248 22.74 19.70 -2.12
C VAL A 248 21.33 20.03 -1.64
N LEU A 249 20.81 19.24 -0.71
CA LEU A 249 19.43 19.37 -0.25
C LEU A 249 19.32 20.30 0.96
N TRP A 250 18.28 21.13 0.95
CA TRP A 250 18.03 22.12 1.99
C TRP A 250 16.54 22.37 2.19
N LYS A 251 16.11 22.38 3.45
CA LYS A 251 14.83 22.97 3.88
C LYS A 251 14.97 23.50 5.31
N ASP A 252 15.02 24.82 5.46
CA ASP A 252 15.06 25.54 6.76
C ASP A 252 16.20 25.12 7.71
N ALA A 253 17.26 24.48 7.18
CA ALA A 253 18.36 23.90 7.94
C ALA A 253 19.61 24.80 8.05
N PHE A 254 20.46 24.56 9.05
CA PHE A 254 21.74 25.27 9.21
C PHE A 254 22.81 24.77 8.21
N ILE A 255 22.97 23.44 8.11
CA ILE A 255 23.87 22.76 7.17
C ILE A 255 23.03 21.92 6.20
N THR A 256 23.38 21.93 4.92
CA THR A 256 22.74 21.16 3.86
C THR A 256 22.95 19.66 4.04
N TRP A 257 21.99 18.84 3.61
CA TRP A 257 22.28 17.42 3.45
C TRP A 257 23.19 17.23 2.24
N ARG A 258 24.21 16.39 2.40
CA ARG A 258 25.22 16.01 1.41
C ARG A 258 25.56 14.54 1.60
N ARG A 259 25.88 13.83 0.52
CA ARG A 259 26.30 12.43 0.61
C ARG A 259 27.63 12.31 1.37
N SER A 260 27.71 11.35 2.30
CA SER A 260 28.91 11.03 3.08
C SER A 260 30.21 11.02 2.23
N PRO A 261 31.18 11.91 2.51
CA PRO A 261 32.48 11.93 1.84
C PRO A 261 33.27 10.64 2.06
N LEU A 262 33.23 10.10 3.28
CA LEU A 262 33.88 8.84 3.64
C LEU A 262 33.37 7.65 2.78
N TRP A 263 32.08 7.62 2.45
CA TRP A 263 31.53 6.63 1.54
C TRP A 263 32.03 6.80 0.08
N LEU A 264 32.32 8.03 -0.37
CA LEU A 264 32.97 8.24 -1.66
C LEU A 264 34.40 7.70 -1.64
N ILE A 265 35.18 7.98 -0.58
CA ILE A 265 36.56 7.50 -0.39
C ILE A 265 36.61 5.97 -0.45
N ILE A 266 35.76 5.29 0.32
CA ILE A 266 35.61 3.82 0.32
C ILE A 266 35.29 3.31 -1.09
N ARG A 267 34.38 3.98 -1.82
CA ARG A 267 33.98 3.59 -3.19
C ARG A 267 35.02 3.88 -4.27
N VAL A 268 35.94 4.82 -4.05
CA VAL A 268 37.09 5.06 -4.93
C VAL A 268 38.08 3.92 -4.76
N TYR A 269 38.50 3.62 -3.52
CA TYR A 269 39.51 2.59 -3.28
C TYR A 269 39.07 1.15 -3.57
N LEU A 270 37.81 0.80 -3.30
CA LEU A 270 37.24 -0.50 -3.70
C LEU A 270 37.30 -0.78 -5.22
N ASP A 271 37.33 0.27 -6.05
CA ASP A 271 37.40 0.15 -7.51
C ASP A 271 38.84 0.01 -8.00
N ILE A 272 39.79 0.59 -7.25
CA ILE A 272 41.23 0.47 -7.48
C ILE A 272 41.72 -0.92 -7.05
N THR A 273 41.12 -1.52 -6.01
CA THR A 273 41.47 -2.84 -5.44
C THR A 273 40.62 -4.02 -5.92
N HIS A 274 39.64 -3.80 -6.82
CA HIS A 274 38.76 -4.80 -7.43
C HIS A 274 37.73 -5.52 -6.52
N SER A 275 36.50 -4.98 -6.53
CA SER A 275 35.19 -5.65 -6.42
C SER A 275 34.81 -6.42 -5.14
N VAL A 276 33.74 -5.96 -4.46
CA VAL A 276 32.62 -6.77 -3.88
C VAL A 276 31.60 -5.89 -3.13
N GLY A 277 30.39 -6.41 -2.86
CA GLY A 277 29.40 -5.76 -1.99
C GLY A 277 28.35 -6.70 -1.36
N GLY A 278 27.78 -6.23 -0.23
CA GLY A 278 26.75 -6.80 0.66
C GLY A 278 26.72 -5.90 1.92
N LEU A 279 25.70 -5.79 2.77
CA LEU A 279 24.43 -6.53 2.95
C LEU A 279 23.37 -5.57 3.55
N CYS A 280 22.10 -5.96 3.62
CA CYS A 280 21.10 -5.31 4.50
C CYS A 280 20.08 -6.35 4.99
N ALA A 281 20.02 -6.55 6.31
CA ALA A 281 19.02 -7.39 6.96
C ALA A 281 18.84 -6.94 8.41
N ARG A 282 17.56 -6.88 8.86
CA ARG A 282 17.05 -6.47 10.19
C ARG A 282 16.75 -4.97 10.36
N LYS A 283 15.72 -4.74 11.19
CA LYS A 283 15.09 -3.47 11.61
C LYS A 283 13.99 -2.90 10.70
N GLN A 284 13.05 -2.18 11.32
CA GLN A 284 11.80 -1.74 10.72
C GLN A 284 12.00 -0.39 10.03
N PHE A 285 11.91 -0.38 8.70
CA PHE A 285 11.96 0.83 7.87
C PHE A 285 10.69 0.97 7.03
N PRO A 286 10.36 2.19 6.56
CA PRO A 286 9.33 2.42 5.54
C PRO A 286 9.51 1.55 4.29
N SER A 287 8.38 1.14 3.67
CA SER A 287 8.32 0.28 2.49
C SER A 287 9.24 0.71 1.37
N ASP A 288 9.25 2.01 1.06
CA ASP A 288 9.93 2.57 -0.10
C ASP A 288 11.46 2.53 0.06
N LEU A 289 11.95 2.65 1.30
CA LEU A 289 13.37 2.50 1.62
C LEU A 289 13.80 1.04 1.48
N ILE A 290 12.98 0.11 1.97
CA ILE A 290 13.20 -1.33 1.83
C ILE A 290 13.18 -1.72 0.34
N PHE A 291 12.22 -1.24 -0.43
CA PHE A 291 12.16 -1.44 -1.88
C PHE A 291 13.40 -0.90 -2.59
N CYS A 292 13.82 0.33 -2.28
CA CYS A 292 14.99 0.93 -2.92
C CYS A 292 16.30 0.22 -2.58
N ALA A 293 16.46 -0.25 -1.34
CA ALA A 293 17.58 -1.10 -0.95
C ALA A 293 17.52 -2.44 -1.71
N ARG A 294 16.37 -3.12 -1.71
CA ARG A 294 16.14 -4.39 -2.42
C ARG A 294 16.44 -4.27 -3.92
N ALA A 295 15.82 -3.32 -4.63
CA ALA A 295 16.02 -3.11 -6.06
C ALA A 295 17.48 -2.80 -6.42
N LYS A 296 18.19 -2.02 -5.57
CA LYS A 296 19.62 -1.75 -5.77
C LYS A 296 20.49 -2.97 -5.46
N MET A 297 20.17 -3.78 -4.45
CA MET A 297 20.84 -5.04 -4.18
C MET A 297 20.61 -6.05 -5.32
N THR A 298 19.38 -6.30 -5.75
CA THR A 298 19.03 -7.18 -6.88
C THR A 298 19.73 -6.76 -8.17
N ARG A 299 19.70 -5.46 -8.53
CA ARG A 299 20.42 -4.96 -9.73
C ARG A 299 21.94 -5.09 -9.60
N ARG A 300 22.51 -5.14 -8.39
CA ARG A 300 23.95 -5.36 -8.16
C ARG A 300 24.32 -6.84 -8.25
N VAL A 301 23.51 -7.73 -7.66
CA VAL A 301 23.65 -9.19 -7.81
C VAL A 301 23.54 -9.58 -9.28
N TYR A 302 22.53 -9.08 -10.00
CA TYR A 302 22.37 -9.30 -11.44
C TYR A 302 23.59 -8.83 -12.26
N LYS A 303 24.19 -7.68 -11.89
CA LYS A 303 25.41 -7.17 -12.54
C LYS A 303 26.69 -7.95 -12.18
N LEU A 304 26.70 -8.71 -11.10
CA LEU A 304 27.81 -9.57 -10.69
C LEU A 304 27.68 -10.96 -11.32
N GLY A 305 26.45 -11.43 -11.55
CA GLY A 305 26.15 -12.73 -12.16
C GLY A 305 26.81 -13.88 -11.41
N ASP A 306 27.35 -14.85 -12.16
CA ASP A 306 28.02 -16.07 -11.68
C ASP A 306 29.25 -15.80 -10.79
N ARG A 307 29.70 -14.54 -10.68
CA ARG A 307 30.80 -14.13 -9.80
C ARG A 307 30.36 -13.95 -8.33
N THR A 308 29.08 -14.15 -8.02
CA THR A 308 28.51 -13.95 -6.68
C THR A 308 28.55 -15.25 -5.85
N PRO A 309 29.19 -15.30 -4.67
CA PRO A 309 29.19 -16.50 -3.82
C PRO A 309 27.78 -16.89 -3.34
N GLY A 310 27.47 -18.20 -3.35
CA GLY A 310 26.17 -18.72 -2.93
C GLY A 310 25.75 -18.36 -1.51
N SER A 311 26.71 -18.19 -0.60
CA SER A 311 26.48 -17.74 0.78
C SER A 311 25.99 -16.29 0.87
N VAL A 312 26.30 -15.45 -0.12
CA VAL A 312 25.78 -14.07 -0.23
C VAL A 312 24.36 -14.11 -0.80
N LEU A 313 24.12 -14.91 -1.85
CA LEU A 313 22.78 -15.10 -2.43
C LEU A 313 21.78 -15.57 -1.36
N GLN A 314 22.12 -16.61 -0.61
CA GLN A 314 21.28 -17.18 0.44
C GLN A 314 20.99 -16.19 1.58
N LYS A 315 21.90 -15.24 1.87
CA LYS A 315 21.64 -14.18 2.85
C LYS A 315 20.73 -13.08 2.34
N VAL A 316 20.84 -12.71 1.07
CA VAL A 316 19.90 -11.78 0.42
C VAL A 316 18.50 -12.40 0.42
N GLU A 317 18.38 -13.68 0.07
CA GLU A 317 17.14 -14.44 0.11
C GLU A 317 16.55 -14.54 1.54
N ASN A 318 17.37 -14.87 2.53
CA ASN A 318 16.94 -14.92 3.94
C ASN A 318 16.57 -13.54 4.51
N ALA A 319 17.21 -12.47 4.04
CA ALA A 319 16.85 -11.09 4.41
C ALA A 319 15.46 -10.74 3.88
N MET A 320 15.14 -11.14 2.66
CA MET A 320 13.80 -10.99 2.07
C MET A 320 12.75 -11.80 2.86
N LYS A 321 13.07 -13.05 3.25
CA LYS A 321 12.15 -13.94 3.99
C LYS A 321 11.93 -13.54 5.47
N THR A 322 12.91 -12.93 6.14
CA THR A 322 12.79 -12.58 7.58
C THR A 322 12.04 -11.29 7.88
N THR A 323 11.91 -10.39 6.90
CA THR A 323 11.14 -9.14 7.04
C THR A 323 9.63 -9.37 7.17
N GLU A 324 9.09 -10.50 6.69
CA GLU A 324 7.66 -10.81 6.74
C GLU A 324 7.23 -11.43 8.09
N ALA A 325 8.05 -12.32 8.65
CA ALA A 325 7.68 -13.10 9.84
C ALA A 325 7.66 -12.32 11.17
N SER A 326 8.35 -11.16 11.24
CA SER A 326 8.58 -10.46 12.51
C SER A 326 7.36 -9.68 13.04
N ARG A 327 6.36 -9.41 12.18
CA ARG A 327 5.22 -8.53 12.49
C ARG A 327 4.19 -9.16 13.44
N MET A 328 3.91 -10.46 13.31
CA MET A 328 2.85 -11.13 14.08
C MET A 328 3.19 -11.33 15.57
N ILE A 329 4.46 -11.64 15.87
CA ILE A 329 4.92 -11.85 17.26
C ILE A 329 4.96 -10.53 18.04
N MET A 330 5.25 -9.42 17.35
CA MET A 330 5.16 -8.06 17.90
C MET A 330 3.73 -7.74 18.35
N ILE A 331 2.73 -7.98 17.48
CA ILE A 331 1.31 -7.72 17.78
C ILE A 331 0.85 -8.51 19.01
N LEU A 332 1.17 -9.81 19.10
CA LEU A 332 0.86 -10.62 20.30
C LEU A 332 1.45 -10.04 21.58
N THR A 333 2.68 -9.56 21.51
CA THR A 333 3.39 -9.08 22.70
C THR A 333 2.83 -7.72 23.14
N ILE A 334 2.41 -6.88 22.19
CA ILE A 334 1.67 -5.64 22.47
C ILE A 334 0.32 -5.96 23.13
N LEU A 335 -0.42 -6.97 22.64
CA LEU A 335 -1.69 -7.37 23.23
C LEU A 335 -1.56 -7.93 24.66
N GLU A 336 -0.55 -8.75 24.95
CA GLU A 336 -0.33 -9.24 26.33
C GLU A 336 0.06 -8.11 27.29
N LEU A 337 0.91 -7.18 26.85
CA LEU A 337 1.25 -5.99 27.62
C LEU A 337 0.00 -5.12 27.85
N TRP A 338 -0.86 -4.99 26.84
CA TRP A 338 -2.15 -4.30 26.99
C TRP A 338 -3.09 -5.02 27.96
N VAL A 339 -3.21 -6.35 27.93
CA VAL A 339 -3.99 -7.12 28.92
C VAL A 339 -3.46 -6.92 30.34
N ALA A 340 -2.13 -6.89 30.52
CA ALA A 340 -1.52 -6.59 31.81
C ALA A 340 -1.83 -5.16 32.27
N ILE A 341 -1.79 -4.18 31.36
CA ILE A 341 -2.18 -2.79 31.64
C ILE A 341 -3.67 -2.70 32.00
N ASP A 342 -4.59 -3.24 31.20
CA ASP A 342 -6.03 -3.25 31.50
C ASP A 342 -6.31 -3.91 32.85
N THR A 343 -5.68 -5.06 33.14
CA THR A 343 -5.84 -5.75 34.44
C THR A 343 -5.38 -4.87 35.61
N LEU A 344 -4.22 -4.20 35.51
CA LEU A 344 -3.71 -3.31 36.56
C LEU A 344 -4.59 -2.06 36.73
N VAL A 345 -5.07 -1.49 35.63
CA VAL A 345 -5.91 -0.29 35.65
C VAL A 345 -7.31 -0.60 36.17
N LEU A 346 -7.86 -1.79 35.92
CA LEU A 346 -9.13 -2.25 36.52
C LEU A 346 -9.05 -2.47 38.04
N VAL A 347 -7.85 -2.63 38.61
CA VAL A 347 -7.64 -2.67 40.07
C VAL A 347 -7.53 -1.25 40.64
N GLN A 348 -6.84 -0.34 39.95
CA GLN A 348 -6.66 1.05 40.41
C GLN A 348 -7.88 1.95 40.13
N CYS A 349 -8.66 1.62 39.11
CA CYS A 349 -9.83 2.36 38.64
C CYS A 349 -10.95 1.37 38.32
N SER A 350 -11.64 0.91 39.36
CA SER A 350 -12.72 -0.10 39.27
C SER A 350 -13.86 0.34 38.34
N LEU A 351 -14.13 1.63 38.23
CA LEU A 351 -15.14 2.21 37.33
C LEU A 351 -14.94 1.80 35.86
N LEU A 352 -13.68 1.63 35.42
CA LEU A 352 -13.35 1.26 34.03
C LEU A 352 -13.97 -0.09 33.63
N ARG A 353 -14.19 -1.00 34.61
CA ARG A 353 -14.82 -2.31 34.39
C ARG A 353 -16.20 -2.19 33.72
N GLY A 354 -16.91 -1.09 33.97
CA GLY A 354 -18.23 -0.83 33.39
C GLY A 354 -18.24 -0.38 31.92
N TYR A 355 -17.08 -0.22 31.28
CA TYR A 355 -16.94 0.33 29.92
C TYR A 355 -16.23 -0.65 28.98
N SER A 356 -16.45 -0.47 27.68
CA SER A 356 -15.80 -1.22 26.59
C SER A 356 -14.28 -1.30 26.77
N PRO A 357 -13.63 -2.46 26.56
CA PRO A 357 -12.18 -2.54 26.39
C PRO A 357 -11.71 -2.02 25.01
N GLU A 358 -12.63 -1.64 24.13
CA GLU A 358 -12.45 -1.09 22.77
C GLU A 358 -11.78 -2.03 21.74
N ILE A 359 -10.98 -3.01 22.19
CA ILE A 359 -10.40 -4.06 21.34
C ILE A 359 -11.43 -5.20 21.15
N PRO A 360 -11.87 -5.50 19.91
CA PRO A 360 -12.87 -6.53 19.66
C PRO A 360 -12.25 -7.94 19.72
N VAL A 361 -13.04 -8.93 20.14
CA VAL A 361 -12.59 -10.34 20.18
C VAL A 361 -12.12 -10.83 18.80
N THR A 362 -12.76 -10.34 17.73
CA THR A 362 -12.43 -10.65 16.33
C THR A 362 -11.02 -10.24 15.89
N PHE A 363 -10.36 -9.33 16.63
CA PHE A 363 -8.98 -8.89 16.36
C PHE A 363 -7.98 -10.07 16.32
N LEU A 364 -8.25 -11.12 17.12
CA LEU A 364 -7.37 -12.29 17.24
C LEU A 364 -7.53 -13.30 16.10
N GLU A 365 -8.68 -13.30 15.42
CA GLU A 365 -9.06 -14.31 14.41
C GLU A 365 -8.21 -14.26 13.13
N LEU A 366 -7.53 -13.13 12.91
CA LEU A 366 -6.76 -12.80 11.71
C LEU A 366 -5.25 -13.03 11.87
N LEU A 367 -4.76 -13.32 13.08
CA LEU A 367 -3.32 -13.53 13.33
C LEU A 367 -2.81 -14.86 12.76
N LEU A 368 -1.57 -14.87 12.24
CA LEU A 368 -0.90 -16.05 11.71
C LEU A 368 0.15 -16.59 12.69
N LEU A 369 -0.16 -17.66 13.41
CA LEU A 369 0.68 -18.25 14.46
C LEU A 369 1.03 -19.71 14.23
N ARG A 370 2.34 -19.98 14.11
CA ARG A 370 2.90 -21.33 13.87
C ARG A 370 3.11 -22.19 15.12
N ARG A 371 3.30 -21.59 16.30
CA ARG A 371 3.78 -22.29 17.51
C ARG A 371 2.68 -22.44 18.55
N GLY A 372 2.56 -23.62 19.16
CA GLY A 372 1.61 -23.88 20.25
C GLY A 372 1.75 -22.93 21.44
N THR A 373 2.98 -22.50 21.76
CA THR A 373 3.22 -21.48 22.78
C THR A 373 2.62 -20.12 22.41
N SER A 374 2.60 -19.74 21.13
CA SER A 374 1.92 -18.51 20.68
C SER A 374 0.40 -18.63 20.68
N LEU A 375 -0.14 -19.83 20.38
CA LEU A 375 -1.58 -20.10 20.47
C LEU A 375 -2.08 -20.05 21.92
N GLN A 376 -1.31 -20.59 22.88
CA GLN A 376 -1.60 -20.47 24.31
C GLN A 376 -1.64 -19.01 24.78
N ARG A 377 -0.83 -18.12 24.19
CA ARG A 377 -0.86 -16.67 24.47
C ARG A 377 -2.15 -16.03 23.95
N VAL A 378 -2.58 -16.36 22.74
CA VAL A 378 -3.88 -15.90 22.19
C VAL A 378 -5.05 -16.36 23.05
N ILE A 379 -5.11 -17.63 23.43
CA ILE A 379 -6.21 -18.18 24.22
C ILE A 379 -6.41 -17.37 25.53
N ARG A 380 -5.32 -16.95 26.18
CA ARG A 380 -5.39 -16.08 27.38
C ARG A 380 -5.96 -14.70 27.07
N ILE A 381 -5.49 -14.05 26.01
CA ILE A 381 -5.98 -12.72 25.58
C ILE A 381 -7.46 -12.81 25.17
N GLU A 382 -7.87 -13.87 24.48
CA GLU A 382 -9.24 -14.07 24.04
C GLU A 382 -10.18 -14.35 25.22
N GLN A 383 -9.79 -15.26 26.13
CA GLN A 383 -10.53 -15.52 27.37
C GLN A 383 -10.70 -14.23 28.19
N TYR A 384 -9.65 -13.42 28.26
CA TYR A 384 -9.69 -12.10 28.89
C TYR A 384 -10.73 -11.18 28.22
N LEU A 385 -10.63 -10.96 26.90
CA LEU A 385 -11.58 -10.10 26.16
C LEU A 385 -13.02 -10.61 26.25
N ARG A 386 -13.24 -11.93 26.12
CA ARG A 386 -14.56 -12.57 26.27
C ARG A 386 -15.16 -12.42 27.66
N HIS A 387 -14.34 -12.41 28.70
CA HIS A 387 -14.80 -12.12 30.06
C HIS A 387 -15.03 -10.61 30.25
N ARG A 388 -14.24 -9.77 29.57
CA ARG A 388 -14.25 -8.32 29.74
C ARG A 388 -15.42 -7.61 29.04
N HIS A 389 -15.84 -8.08 27.87
CA HIS A 389 -16.92 -7.48 27.05
C HIS A 389 -18.33 -7.61 27.66
N PRO A 390 -18.80 -8.79 28.14
CA PRO A 390 -20.14 -8.94 28.73
C PRO A 390 -20.31 -8.22 30.07
N ASN A 391 -19.21 -7.95 30.78
CA ASN A 391 -19.21 -7.23 32.05
C ASN A 391 -19.32 -5.69 31.89
N THR A 392 -19.60 -5.20 30.67
CA THR A 392 -19.75 -3.77 30.39
C THR A 392 -21.18 -3.30 30.67
N SER A 393 -21.29 -2.16 31.36
CA SER A 393 -22.55 -1.53 31.77
C SER A 393 -22.95 -0.33 30.91
N SER A 394 -21.99 0.24 30.16
CA SER A 394 -22.20 1.34 29.22
C SER A 394 -21.79 0.92 27.81
N HIS A 395 -22.61 1.29 26.84
CA HIS A 395 -22.36 1.09 25.41
C HIS A 395 -21.60 2.25 24.76
N ILE A 396 -21.28 3.31 25.52
CA ILE A 396 -20.56 4.48 25.02
C ILE A 396 -19.05 4.20 25.08
N SER A 397 -18.37 4.32 23.92
CA SER A 397 -16.92 4.21 23.82
C SER A 397 -16.23 5.37 24.55
N ILE A 398 -15.10 5.07 25.19
CA ILE A 398 -14.26 6.06 25.88
C ILE A 398 -13.66 7.10 24.92
N PHE A 399 -13.69 6.82 23.61
CA PHE A 399 -13.25 7.73 22.55
C PHE A 399 -14.38 8.51 21.87
N SER A 400 -15.60 8.52 22.42
CA SER A 400 -16.71 9.34 21.90
C SER A 400 -16.64 10.79 22.40
N ASP A 401 -16.98 11.76 21.52
CA ASP A 401 -17.19 13.17 21.91
C ASP A 401 -18.60 13.40 22.51
N THR A 402 -19.50 12.42 22.45
CA THR A 402 -20.85 12.55 23.03
C THR A 402 -20.81 12.38 24.55
N LEU A 403 -20.89 13.49 25.28
CA LEU A 403 -20.96 13.49 26.75
C LEU A 403 -22.40 13.31 27.24
N ASP A 404 -22.57 12.42 28.21
CA ASP A 404 -23.83 12.17 28.93
C ASP A 404 -23.57 11.84 30.41
N ALA A 405 -24.63 11.58 31.19
CA ALA A 405 -24.48 11.19 32.60
C ALA A 405 -23.83 9.80 32.80
N THR A 406 -23.80 8.93 31.77
CA THR A 406 -23.19 7.59 31.84
C THR A 406 -21.75 7.55 31.35
N SER A 407 -21.20 8.67 30.86
CA SER A 407 -19.83 8.80 30.36
C SER A 407 -18.77 8.65 31.45
N PHE A 408 -17.63 8.03 31.12
CA PHE A 408 -16.60 7.66 32.10
C PHE A 408 -16.09 8.84 32.93
N CYS A 409 -15.70 9.95 32.28
CA CYS A 409 -15.20 11.15 32.95
C CYS A 409 -16.22 11.79 33.91
N ILE A 410 -17.51 11.70 33.59
CA ILE A 410 -18.61 12.25 34.39
C ILE A 410 -18.85 11.39 35.63
N ARG A 411 -18.89 10.06 35.48
CA ARG A 411 -19.04 9.16 36.63
C ARG A 411 -17.82 9.22 37.55
N TYR A 412 -16.60 9.24 36.99
CA TYR A 412 -15.37 9.40 37.79
C TYR A 412 -15.33 10.73 38.55
N PHE A 413 -15.87 11.81 37.97
CA PHE A 413 -16.00 13.10 38.67
C PHE A 413 -16.88 12.99 39.93
N TYR A 414 -18.03 12.32 39.85
CA TYR A 414 -18.92 12.14 41.01
C TYR A 414 -18.35 11.17 42.06
N ASP A 415 -17.58 10.17 41.64
CA ASP A 415 -16.89 9.25 42.55
C ASP A 415 -15.66 9.89 43.24
N SER A 416 -15.16 11.04 42.75
CA SER A 416 -13.93 11.68 43.22
C SER A 416 -14.18 13.03 43.91
N THR A 417 -14.09 13.04 45.25
CA THR A 417 -14.15 14.28 46.05
C THR A 417 -13.08 15.29 45.62
N HIS A 418 -11.85 14.83 45.34
CA HIS A 418 -10.75 15.68 44.87
C HIS A 418 -11.11 16.46 43.60
N LEU A 419 -11.84 15.88 42.64
CA LEU A 419 -12.26 16.60 41.43
C LEU A 419 -13.39 17.59 41.71
N GLN A 420 -14.25 17.32 42.70
CA GLN A 420 -15.30 18.23 43.16
C GLN A 420 -14.71 19.43 43.92
N ASP A 421 -13.73 19.17 44.78
CA ASP A 421 -12.93 20.20 45.47
C ASP A 421 -12.18 21.07 44.46
N LEU A 422 -11.51 20.46 43.46
CA LEU A 422 -10.83 21.18 42.38
C LEU A 422 -11.79 22.01 41.53
N GLN A 423 -12.99 21.49 41.21
CA GLN A 423 -14.02 22.28 40.52
C GLN A 423 -14.46 23.48 41.38
N THR A 424 -14.57 23.30 42.69
CA THR A 424 -14.94 24.35 43.64
C THR A 424 -13.84 25.40 43.76
N GLU A 425 -12.57 24.99 43.84
CA GLU A 425 -11.40 25.89 43.82
C GLU A 425 -11.34 26.72 42.53
N ILE A 426 -11.50 26.08 41.36
CA ILE A 426 -11.55 26.77 40.06
C ILE A 426 -12.68 27.80 40.04
N ARG A 427 -13.90 27.45 40.49
CA ARG A 427 -15.05 28.36 40.53
C ARG A 427 -14.86 29.50 41.53
N ALA A 428 -14.29 29.24 42.71
CA ALA A 428 -14.03 30.25 43.73
C ALA A 428 -12.99 31.28 43.23
N LYS A 429 -11.86 30.80 42.68
CA LYS A 429 -10.82 31.65 42.12
C LYS A 429 -11.30 32.43 40.90
N ALA A 430 -12.06 31.82 40.00
CA ALA A 430 -12.66 32.51 38.87
C ALA A 430 -13.68 33.58 39.30
N SER A 431 -14.38 33.37 40.42
CA SER A 431 -15.27 34.39 41.01
C SER A 431 -14.47 35.57 41.58
N GLU A 432 -13.36 35.30 42.29
CA GLU A 432 -12.47 36.34 42.83
C GLU A 432 -11.80 37.17 41.71
N GLU A 433 -11.27 36.51 40.68
CA GLU A 433 -10.68 37.17 39.51
C GLU A 433 -11.73 37.99 38.73
N ARG A 434 -12.97 37.50 38.64
CA ARG A 434 -14.10 38.20 38.02
C ARG A 434 -14.55 39.42 38.83
N GLU A 435 -14.63 39.35 40.15
CA GLU A 435 -15.04 40.52 40.97
C GLU A 435 -13.95 41.60 40.96
N LYS A 436 -12.66 41.22 41.07
CA LYS A 436 -11.53 42.14 40.83
C LYS A 436 -11.62 42.82 39.46
N LYS A 437 -12.07 42.09 38.43
CA LYS A 437 -12.29 42.68 37.09
C LYS A 437 -13.51 43.61 37.04
N CYS A 438 -14.57 43.31 37.81
CA CYS A 438 -15.71 44.20 37.98
C CYS A 438 -15.31 45.50 38.70
N GLU A 439 -14.44 45.43 39.72
CA GLU A 439 -13.88 46.61 40.40
C GLU A 439 -12.96 47.43 39.49
N GLU A 440 -12.10 46.78 38.70
CA GLU A 440 -11.32 47.45 37.65
C GLU A 440 -12.25 48.18 36.68
N LEU A 441 -13.33 47.54 36.23
CA LEU A 441 -14.33 48.13 35.33
C LEU A 441 -15.09 49.30 35.98
N ARG A 442 -15.52 49.18 37.25
CA ARG A 442 -16.17 50.27 38.01
C ARG A 442 -15.25 51.49 38.08
N THR A 443 -13.99 51.28 38.47
CA THR A 443 -12.96 52.33 38.58
C THR A 443 -12.69 52.99 37.22
N LYS A 444 -12.54 52.17 36.17
CA LYS A 444 -12.32 52.62 34.79
C LYS A 444 -13.52 53.38 34.22
N ASN A 445 -14.74 52.97 34.53
CA ASN A 445 -15.96 53.69 34.16
C ASN A 445 -16.08 55.03 34.90
N ALA A 446 -15.78 55.08 36.20
CA ALA A 446 -15.77 56.33 36.96
C ALA A 446 -14.79 57.35 36.36
N SER A 447 -13.54 56.95 36.10
CA SER A 447 -12.57 57.82 35.42
C SER A 447 -12.93 58.17 33.97
N TYR A 448 -13.67 57.31 33.27
CA TYR A 448 -14.18 57.65 31.93
C TYR A 448 -15.28 58.71 32.00
N GLN A 449 -16.23 58.59 32.93
CA GLN A 449 -17.25 59.61 33.16
C GLN A 449 -16.60 60.91 33.60
N GLU A 450 -15.67 60.89 34.57
CA GLU A 450 -14.94 62.09 35.01
C GLU A 450 -14.22 62.81 33.85
N LEU A 451 -13.55 62.07 32.96
CA LEU A 451 -12.92 62.64 31.76
C LEU A 451 -13.93 63.17 30.74
N MET A 452 -15.11 62.58 30.64
CA MET A 452 -16.19 63.03 29.76
C MET A 452 -16.93 64.24 30.33
N ASP A 453 -17.09 64.33 31.66
CA ASP A 453 -17.67 65.45 32.38
C ASP A 453 -16.72 66.66 32.34
N GLN A 454 -15.42 66.46 32.61
CA GLN A 454 -14.40 67.49 32.41
C GLN A 454 -14.28 67.95 30.95
N ALA A 455 -14.60 67.08 29.98
CA ALA A 455 -14.69 67.46 28.58
C ALA A 455 -15.99 68.22 28.28
N SER A 456 -17.12 67.82 28.88
CA SER A 456 -18.43 68.44 28.67
C SER A 456 -18.49 69.86 29.23
N SER A 457 -17.86 70.10 30.38
CA SER A 457 -17.74 71.40 31.06
C SER A 457 -16.72 72.36 30.44
N MET A 458 -16.13 72.02 29.29
CA MET A 458 -15.21 72.90 28.54
C MET A 458 -15.84 73.35 27.22
N ASP A 459 -15.83 74.65 26.97
CA ASP A 459 -16.32 75.22 25.73
C ASP A 459 -15.54 74.77 24.50
N TYR A 460 -16.26 74.60 23.40
CA TYR A 460 -15.67 74.24 22.12
C TYR A 460 -14.98 75.46 21.51
N LYS A 461 -13.64 75.43 21.42
CA LYS A 461 -12.91 76.39 20.59
C LYS A 461 -13.22 76.15 19.11
N LEU A 462 -14.26 76.83 18.62
CA LEU A 462 -14.49 77.05 17.20
C LEU A 462 -13.41 78.01 16.70
N ASP A 463 -12.66 77.58 15.69
CA ASP A 463 -11.83 78.50 14.91
C ASP A 463 -12.76 79.30 13.99
N ALA A 464 -12.78 80.62 14.15
CA ALA A 464 -13.64 81.51 13.36
C ALA A 464 -13.05 81.79 11.97
N SER A 465 -11.84 81.30 11.67
CA SER A 465 -11.21 81.44 10.36
C SER A 465 -11.30 80.14 9.55
N LEU A 466 -12.37 80.01 8.76
CA LEU A 466 -12.46 79.42 7.41
C LEU A 466 -13.88 78.88 7.14
N GLN A 467 -14.56 79.47 6.16
CA GLN A 467 -15.77 78.88 5.59
C GLN A 467 -15.41 77.65 4.73
N SER A 468 -16.32 76.67 4.72
CA SER A 468 -16.22 75.34 4.11
C SER A 468 -15.39 74.29 4.88
N LYS A 469 -16.03 73.13 5.12
CA LYS A 469 -15.57 71.97 5.91
C LYS A 469 -15.20 72.25 7.38
N ARG A 470 -16.15 71.93 8.28
CA ARG A 470 -15.93 71.71 9.72
C ARG A 470 -14.81 70.66 9.95
N ARG A 471 -13.55 71.10 10.03
CA ARG A 471 -12.44 70.28 10.54
C ARG A 471 -12.26 70.57 12.03
N MET A 472 -12.50 69.57 12.87
CA MET A 472 -12.26 69.66 14.30
C MET A 472 -10.77 69.93 14.55
N VAL A 473 -10.45 70.97 15.33
CA VAL A 473 -9.06 71.25 15.74
C VAL A 473 -8.59 70.12 16.64
N ASN A 474 -7.77 69.23 16.09
CA ASN A 474 -7.37 67.96 16.70
C ASN A 474 -6.58 68.08 18.03
N SER A 475 -6.21 69.31 18.43
CA SER A 475 -5.39 69.67 19.58
C SER A 475 -6.13 70.42 20.69
N CYS A 476 -7.44 70.72 20.58
CA CYS A 476 -8.13 71.41 21.68
C CYS A 476 -8.26 70.51 22.93
N LYS A 477 -8.16 71.08 24.13
CA LYS A 477 -8.08 70.31 25.40
C LYS A 477 -9.28 69.37 25.60
N ARG A 478 -10.48 69.80 25.20
CA ARG A 478 -11.69 68.97 25.15
C ARG A 478 -11.52 67.73 24.25
N THR A 479 -11.13 67.90 22.98
CA THR A 479 -10.92 66.74 22.09
C THR A 479 -9.74 65.86 22.51
N GLN A 480 -8.77 66.39 23.26
CA GLN A 480 -7.72 65.58 23.88
C GLN A 480 -8.26 64.71 25.03
N LEU A 481 -9.14 65.25 25.88
CA LEU A 481 -9.83 64.50 26.94
C LEU A 481 -10.77 63.44 26.35
N GLU A 482 -11.61 63.79 25.38
CA GLU A 482 -12.47 62.86 24.65
C GLU A 482 -11.65 61.75 23.96
N LYS A 483 -10.50 62.07 23.34
CA LYS A 483 -9.59 61.06 22.77
C LYS A 483 -8.91 60.21 23.84
N ARG A 484 -8.57 60.75 25.00
CA ARG A 484 -8.00 60.00 26.13
C ARG A 484 -9.01 59.01 26.66
N ALA A 485 -10.23 59.45 26.97
CA ALA A 485 -11.35 58.60 27.38
C ALA A 485 -11.63 57.50 26.33
N ASN A 486 -11.78 57.86 25.06
CA ASN A 486 -12.03 56.92 23.96
C ASN A 486 -10.84 56.00 23.60
N ARG A 487 -9.64 56.23 24.15
CA ARG A 487 -8.47 55.34 24.04
C ARG A 487 -8.37 54.34 25.19
N MET A 488 -9.01 54.58 26.32
CA MET A 488 -8.96 53.66 27.45
C MET A 488 -9.63 52.31 27.09
N ARG A 489 -9.00 51.21 27.49
CA ARG A 489 -9.44 49.84 27.21
C ARG A 489 -9.44 48.99 28.48
N ILE A 490 -10.21 47.94 28.44
CA ILE A 490 -10.20 46.87 29.44
C ILE A 490 -10.16 45.52 28.70
N ASP A 491 -9.35 44.61 29.23
CA ASP A 491 -9.27 43.23 28.75
C ASP A 491 -10.50 42.45 29.25
N VAL A 492 -11.08 41.59 28.41
CA VAL A 492 -12.21 40.71 28.74
C VAL A 492 -11.76 39.62 29.72
N HIS A 493 -12.62 39.31 30.70
CA HIS A 493 -12.50 38.14 31.58
C HIS A 493 -13.44 37.04 31.11
N GLU A 494 -12.87 36.04 30.45
CA GLU A 494 -13.55 34.81 30.05
C GLU A 494 -13.67 33.85 31.26
N TRP A 495 -14.81 33.17 31.43
CA TRP A 495 -14.96 32.14 32.45
C TRP A 495 -14.12 30.90 32.06
N PRO A 496 -13.34 30.27 32.96
CA PRO A 496 -12.39 29.24 32.56
C PRO A 496 -13.04 27.90 32.22
N LEU A 497 -14.21 27.58 32.79
CA LEU A 497 -14.94 26.34 32.49
C LEU A 497 -16.07 26.56 31.46
N PRO A 498 -16.39 25.55 30.63
CA PRO A 498 -17.60 25.55 29.81
C PRO A 498 -18.88 25.88 30.59
N ALA A 499 -19.86 26.49 29.92
CA ALA A 499 -21.17 26.80 30.52
C ALA A 499 -22.04 25.55 30.71
N ASP A 500 -21.82 24.49 29.92
CA ASP A 500 -22.44 23.18 30.13
C ASP A 500 -21.77 22.43 31.29
N GLU A 501 -22.57 21.97 32.26
CA GLU A 501 -22.10 21.32 33.47
C GLU A 501 -21.43 19.96 33.21
N LEU A 502 -21.85 19.22 32.17
CA LEU A 502 -21.19 17.95 31.82
C LEU A 502 -19.81 18.20 31.19
N SER A 503 -19.74 19.11 30.22
CA SER A 503 -18.49 19.56 29.60
C SER A 503 -17.52 20.15 30.63
N ALA A 504 -18.01 20.93 31.59
CA ALA A 504 -17.20 21.46 32.69
C ALA A 504 -16.60 20.35 33.57
N LYS A 505 -17.37 19.30 33.89
CA LYS A 505 -16.89 18.14 34.66
C LYS A 505 -15.89 17.30 33.87
N ALA A 506 -16.11 17.12 32.56
CA ALA A 506 -15.17 16.45 31.67
C ALA A 506 -13.82 17.20 31.58
N VAL A 507 -13.83 18.54 31.50
CA VAL A 507 -12.61 19.36 31.52
C VAL A 507 -11.86 19.23 32.85
N VAL A 508 -12.57 19.27 33.99
CA VAL A 508 -11.94 19.09 35.32
C VAL A 508 -11.35 17.68 35.48
N PHE A 509 -12.04 16.65 34.98
CA PHE A 509 -11.49 15.30 34.91
C PHE A 509 -10.19 15.26 34.09
N GLU A 510 -10.17 15.87 32.90
CA GLU A 510 -9.00 15.80 32.00
C GLU A 510 -7.79 16.58 32.55
N LEU A 511 -8.00 17.69 33.27
CA LEU A 511 -6.92 18.45 33.96
C LEU A 511 -6.16 17.59 35.00
N HIS A 512 -6.87 16.69 35.68
CA HIS A 512 -6.35 15.82 36.74
C HIS A 512 -6.53 14.33 36.40
N CYS A 513 -6.49 14.00 35.10
CA CYS A 513 -6.73 12.67 34.56
C CYS A 513 -5.87 11.61 35.29
N PRO A 514 -6.44 10.49 35.79
CA PRO A 514 -5.67 9.46 36.47
C PRO A 514 -4.62 8.86 35.55
N SER A 515 -3.34 8.93 35.93
CA SER A 515 -2.22 8.51 35.06
C SER A 515 -2.34 7.07 34.57
N SER A 516 -2.91 6.18 35.39
CA SER A 516 -3.16 4.78 35.04
C SER A 516 -4.22 4.62 33.93
N PHE A 517 -5.32 5.38 34.01
CA PHE A 517 -6.31 5.46 32.94
C PHE A 517 -5.74 6.13 31.67
N ALA A 518 -4.95 7.19 31.81
CA ALA A 518 -4.34 7.87 30.67
C ALA A 518 -3.38 6.95 29.88
N ILE A 519 -2.52 6.20 30.59
CA ILE A 519 -1.64 5.17 29.98
C ILE A 519 -2.47 4.12 29.24
N TRP A 520 -3.54 3.61 29.87
CA TRP A 520 -4.45 2.66 29.21
C TRP A 520 -5.11 3.25 27.96
N ARG A 521 -5.59 4.49 28.02
CA ARG A 521 -6.27 5.18 26.91
C ARG A 521 -5.31 5.34 25.72
N ASP A 522 -4.08 5.81 25.96
CA ASP A 522 -3.05 5.96 24.93
C ASP A 522 -2.60 4.62 24.34
N CYS A 523 -2.41 3.58 25.16
CA CYS A 523 -2.05 2.24 24.69
C CYS A 523 -3.17 1.59 23.86
N THR A 524 -4.41 1.73 24.28
CA THR A 524 -5.59 1.21 23.57
C THR A 524 -5.77 1.93 22.23
N TYR A 525 -5.70 3.26 22.23
CA TYR A 525 -5.81 4.05 20.99
C TYR A 525 -4.70 3.73 19.99
N LYS A 526 -3.46 3.50 20.47
CA LYS A 526 -2.34 3.06 19.64
C LYS A 526 -2.59 1.72 18.94
N ILE A 527 -3.25 0.76 19.60
CA ILE A 527 -3.60 -0.52 18.97
C ILE A 527 -4.70 -0.32 17.92
N ILE A 528 -5.73 0.47 18.25
CA ILE A 528 -6.84 0.73 17.33
C ILE A 528 -6.35 1.49 16.08
N ARG A 529 -5.66 2.61 16.24
CA ARG A 529 -5.24 3.47 15.13
C ARG A 529 -3.99 2.98 14.42
N ASP A 530 -2.85 2.93 15.12
CA ASP A 530 -1.54 2.75 14.48
C ASP A 530 -1.31 1.33 13.97
N ILE A 531 -1.93 0.32 14.60
CA ILE A 531 -1.81 -1.09 14.18
C ILE A 531 -2.90 -1.46 13.18
N SER A 532 -4.15 -1.00 13.39
CA SER A 532 -5.31 -1.53 12.65
C SER A 532 -5.75 -0.70 11.44
N MET A 533 -5.51 0.62 11.39
CA MET A 533 -6.06 1.50 10.34
C MET A 533 -5.08 1.84 9.21
N SER A 534 -5.64 2.13 8.03
CA SER A 534 -4.93 2.67 6.86
C SER A 534 -4.60 4.15 7.01
N GLU A 535 -3.52 4.64 6.38
CA GLU A 535 -3.12 6.06 6.41
C GLU A 535 -4.11 7.02 5.70
N LYS A 536 -5.20 6.51 5.14
CA LYS A 536 -5.99 7.17 4.07
C LYS A 536 -7.16 8.07 4.52
N SER A 537 -7.43 8.24 5.82
CA SER A 537 -8.71 8.85 6.27
C SER A 537 -8.66 9.90 7.38
N ALA A 538 -7.48 10.29 7.89
CA ALA A 538 -7.39 11.38 8.88
C ALA A 538 -7.21 12.75 8.19
N LEU A 539 -8.26 13.57 8.18
CA LEU A 539 -8.14 15.00 7.89
C LEU A 539 -7.29 15.65 9.00
N SER A 540 -6.24 16.39 8.63
CA SER A 540 -5.41 17.11 9.59
C SER A 540 -6.25 18.17 10.33
N ALA A 541 -6.35 18.03 11.64
CA ALA A 541 -7.05 18.93 12.53
C ALA A 541 -6.03 19.80 13.29
N LYS A 542 -6.34 21.08 13.46
CA LYS A 542 -5.55 22.01 14.26
C LYS A 542 -6.45 22.62 15.35
N PRO A 543 -6.33 22.20 16.63
CA PRO A 543 -7.08 22.80 17.72
C PRO A 543 -6.56 24.21 17.98
N HIS A 544 -7.47 25.16 18.26
CA HIS A 544 -7.09 26.55 18.52
C HIS A 544 -6.35 26.70 19.86
N VAL A 545 -6.73 25.92 20.87
CA VAL A 545 -6.07 25.83 22.18
C VAL A 545 -6.05 24.37 22.61
N VAL A 546 -4.94 23.92 23.18
CA VAL A 546 -4.82 22.61 23.86
C VAL A 546 -4.92 22.85 25.37
N LEU A 547 -5.66 22.02 26.11
CA LEU A 547 -6.01 22.27 27.52
C LEU A 547 -4.79 22.57 28.43
N THR A 548 -3.65 21.89 28.22
CA THR A 548 -2.40 22.11 28.98
C THR A 548 -1.67 23.39 28.63
N LYS A 549 -2.11 24.13 27.60
CA LYS A 549 -1.58 25.44 27.18
C LYS A 549 -2.58 26.58 27.42
N ASP A 550 -3.72 26.31 28.05
CA ASP A 550 -4.69 27.34 28.43
C ASP A 550 -4.11 28.25 29.53
N ALA A 551 -4.06 29.56 29.29
CA ALA A 551 -3.42 30.50 30.21
C ALA A 551 -4.10 30.60 31.60
N THR A 552 -5.37 30.19 31.71
CA THR A 552 -6.16 30.18 32.95
C THR A 552 -6.06 28.83 33.66
N LEU A 553 -6.24 27.72 32.94
CA LEU A 553 -6.33 26.38 33.52
C LEU A 553 -5.00 25.62 33.60
N ALA A 554 -4.00 25.91 32.74
CA ALA A 554 -2.74 25.17 32.71
C ALA A 554 -1.95 25.21 34.02
N LYS A 555 -2.13 26.26 34.84
CA LYS A 555 -1.50 26.38 36.17
C LYS A 555 -2.02 25.35 37.18
N LEU A 556 -3.19 24.78 36.93
CA LEU A 556 -3.85 23.77 37.76
C LEU A 556 -3.80 22.38 37.13
N ALA A 557 -3.36 22.26 35.87
CA ALA A 557 -3.17 20.98 35.18
C ALA A 557 -1.95 20.24 35.75
N LYS A 558 -2.04 18.90 35.85
CA LYS A 558 -0.85 18.09 36.16
C LYS A 558 0.12 18.13 34.97
N PRO A 559 1.45 18.29 35.19
CA PRO A 559 2.44 18.31 34.11
C PRO A 559 2.63 16.90 33.54
N THR A 560 1.83 16.55 32.53
CA THR A 560 1.84 15.23 31.89
C THR A 560 1.64 15.33 30.38
N GLU A 561 2.38 14.52 29.63
CA GLU A 561 2.50 14.58 28.16
C GLU A 561 1.76 13.41 27.45
N TRP A 562 0.49 13.22 27.78
CA TRP A 562 -0.36 12.20 27.14
C TRP A 562 -0.51 12.45 25.63
N ARG A 563 -0.77 11.39 24.86
CA ARG A 563 -1.03 11.45 23.42
C ARG A 563 -2.45 11.92 23.13
N ILE A 564 -3.41 11.29 23.79
CA ILE A 564 -4.84 11.65 23.72
C ILE A 564 -5.16 12.62 24.83
N MET A 565 -5.67 13.79 24.46
CA MET A 565 -5.98 14.90 25.36
C MET A 565 -7.08 15.80 24.79
N PHE A 566 -7.56 16.77 25.57
CA PHE A 566 -8.53 17.76 25.10
C PHE A 566 -7.89 18.91 24.30
N GLY A 567 -8.36 19.10 23.07
CA GLY A 567 -8.13 20.27 22.22
C GLY A 567 -9.44 21.01 21.93
N SER A 568 -9.42 22.33 21.89
CA SER A 568 -10.59 23.15 21.57
C SER A 568 -10.76 23.33 20.07
N SER A 569 -11.97 23.05 19.56
CA SER A 569 -12.37 23.34 18.18
C SER A 569 -12.75 24.81 17.94
N THR A 570 -12.76 25.64 19.00
CA THR A 570 -13.07 27.08 18.97
C THR A 570 -12.02 27.93 19.69
N GLU A 571 -11.93 29.21 19.34
CA GLU A 571 -10.99 30.17 19.96
C GLU A 571 -11.48 30.71 21.31
N SER A 572 -10.52 31.06 22.17
CA SER A 572 -10.76 31.80 23.42
C SER A 572 -11.04 33.28 23.13
N PHE A 573 -12.05 33.85 23.79
CA PHE A 573 -12.31 35.29 23.74
C PHE A 573 -11.14 36.12 24.27
N ALA A 574 -10.39 35.61 25.26
CA ALA A 574 -9.18 36.24 25.80
C ALA A 574 -7.96 36.21 24.84
N GLN A 575 -7.97 35.39 23.79
CA GLN A 575 -6.89 35.32 22.79
C GLN A 575 -7.28 35.92 21.42
N SER A 576 -8.58 35.96 21.11
CA SER A 576 -9.14 36.52 19.86
C SER A 576 -9.07 38.06 19.76
N TYR A 577 -9.49 38.59 18.60
CA TYR A 577 -9.70 40.03 18.35
C TYR A 577 -10.60 40.72 19.41
N TYR A 578 -11.49 39.96 20.06
CA TYR A 578 -12.44 40.48 21.04
C TYR A 578 -11.83 40.78 22.42
N ARG A 579 -10.57 40.39 22.67
CA ARG A 579 -9.87 40.55 23.96
C ARG A 579 -9.98 41.94 24.58
N ARG A 580 -9.92 43.02 23.79
CA ARG A 580 -9.87 44.41 24.30
C ARG A 580 -11.11 45.22 23.93
N LYS A 581 -11.98 45.47 24.92
CA LYS A 581 -13.19 46.27 24.78
C LYS A 581 -12.95 47.74 25.15
N ARG A 582 -13.83 48.63 24.65
CA ARG A 582 -13.90 50.04 25.09
C ARG A 582 -14.53 50.10 26.48
N ILE A 583 -14.24 51.14 27.26
CA ILE A 583 -14.76 51.24 28.65
C ILE A 583 -16.27 51.44 28.71
N SER A 584 -16.92 51.98 27.66
CA SER A 584 -18.38 52.10 27.53
C SER A 584 -19.11 50.74 27.38
N ALA A 585 -18.58 49.70 28.01
CA ALA A 585 -19.00 48.32 28.01
C ALA A 585 -19.65 47.99 29.36
N THR A 586 -20.68 47.15 29.31
CA THR A 586 -21.41 46.66 30.48
C THR A 586 -20.60 45.60 31.24
N LYS A 587 -21.12 45.12 32.38
CA LYS A 587 -20.49 44.00 33.10
C LYS A 587 -20.50 42.75 32.22
N GLU A 588 -21.56 42.57 31.46
CA GLU A 588 -21.85 41.44 30.57
C GLU A 588 -20.90 41.43 29.36
N ASP A 589 -20.53 42.60 28.84
CA ASP A 589 -19.54 42.75 27.76
C ASP A 589 -18.10 42.36 28.14
N ILE A 590 -17.78 42.42 29.45
CA ILE A 590 -16.44 42.19 30.00
C ILE A 590 -16.32 40.84 30.68
N CYS A 591 -17.39 40.33 31.30
CA CYS A 591 -17.40 39.08 32.06
C CYS A 591 -18.11 37.96 31.29
N VAL A 592 -17.52 37.52 30.17
CA VAL A 592 -18.11 36.52 29.26
C VAL A 592 -18.01 35.08 29.78
N SER A 593 -18.88 34.20 29.30
CA SER A 593 -18.75 32.74 29.45
C SER A 593 -17.62 32.18 28.58
N SER A 594 -17.13 30.97 28.89
CA SER A 594 -16.13 30.29 28.07
C SER A 594 -16.61 30.09 26.63
N GLY A 595 -15.78 30.43 25.64
CA GLY A 595 -16.01 30.15 24.22
C GLY A 595 -15.46 28.80 23.75
N LEU A 596 -14.71 28.09 24.60
CA LEU A 596 -13.95 26.90 24.25
C LEU A 596 -14.82 25.63 24.18
N ARG A 597 -14.61 24.82 23.15
CA ARG A 597 -15.32 23.55 22.88
C ARG A 597 -14.33 22.42 22.75
N TYR A 598 -14.06 21.74 23.86
CA TYR A 598 -13.08 20.67 23.93
C TYR A 598 -13.57 19.36 23.31
N GLN A 599 -12.71 18.71 22.54
CA GLN A 599 -12.89 17.38 21.94
C GLN A 599 -11.59 16.56 22.11
N LEU A 600 -11.67 15.25 21.98
CA LEU A 600 -10.49 14.38 22.07
C LEU A 600 -9.57 14.56 20.86
N TYR A 601 -8.29 14.82 21.10
CA TYR A 601 -7.28 15.14 20.09
C TYR A 601 -6.06 14.20 20.19
N ASP A 602 -5.61 13.67 19.04
CA ASP A 602 -4.35 12.92 18.91
C ASP A 602 -3.20 13.87 18.53
N ARG A 603 -2.37 14.20 19.53
CA ARG A 603 -1.19 15.07 19.37
C ARG A 603 -0.12 14.49 18.44
N LEU A 604 -0.09 13.17 18.21
CA LEU A 604 0.96 12.54 17.40
C LEU A 604 0.71 12.67 15.89
N HIS A 605 -0.55 12.75 15.48
CA HIS A 605 -0.97 12.74 14.07
C HIS A 605 -1.76 13.98 13.66
N ASP A 606 -1.84 15.00 14.52
CA ASP A 606 -2.65 16.22 14.35
C ASP A 606 -4.06 15.94 13.81
N ALA A 607 -4.86 15.20 14.58
CA ALA A 607 -6.21 14.78 14.18
C ALA A 607 -7.15 14.64 15.40
N TRP A 608 -8.45 14.88 15.19
CA TRP A 608 -9.48 14.53 16.17
C TRP A 608 -9.52 13.01 16.38
N ALA A 609 -9.63 12.58 17.64
CA ALA A 609 -9.56 11.17 17.99
C ALA A 609 -10.87 10.40 17.70
N THR A 610 -11.98 11.14 17.53
CA THR A 610 -13.37 10.68 17.43
C THR A 610 -13.80 10.09 16.08
N PHE A 611 -12.94 10.17 15.05
CA PHE A 611 -13.34 9.81 13.69
C PHE A 611 -13.56 8.29 13.54
N GLY A 612 -14.82 7.87 13.68
CA GLY A 612 -15.35 6.58 13.25
C GLY A 612 -14.51 5.35 13.59
N ILE A 613 -14.58 4.88 14.83
CA ILE A 613 -13.98 3.59 15.27
C ILE A 613 -14.82 2.40 14.74
N THR A 614 -15.03 2.37 13.43
CA THR A 614 -15.34 1.12 12.71
C THR A 614 -13.99 0.43 12.53
N ILE A 615 -13.70 -0.57 13.36
CA ILE A 615 -12.44 -1.34 13.28
C ILE A 615 -12.53 -2.30 12.08
N GLU A 616 -12.49 -1.73 10.88
CA GLU A 616 -12.31 -2.46 9.64
C GLU A 616 -10.84 -2.85 9.51
N PHE A 617 -10.48 -3.95 10.18
CA PHE A 617 -9.13 -4.49 10.10
C PHE A 617 -8.87 -5.01 8.68
N GLU A 618 -8.06 -4.26 7.91
CA GLU A 618 -7.71 -4.65 6.55
C GLU A 618 -6.85 -5.93 6.57
N ALA A 619 -7.46 -7.08 6.25
CA ALA A 619 -6.85 -8.41 6.43
C ALA A 619 -5.46 -8.58 5.78
N HIS A 620 -5.15 -7.82 4.74
CA HIS A 620 -3.84 -7.81 4.06
C HIS A 620 -2.64 -7.49 4.99
N ARG A 621 -2.87 -6.86 6.15
CA ARG A 621 -1.82 -6.58 7.15
C ARG A 621 -1.39 -7.82 7.95
N CYS A 622 -2.22 -8.87 7.94
CA CYS A 622 -1.97 -10.18 8.55
C CYS A 622 -1.93 -11.31 7.52
N THR A 623 -1.54 -11.01 6.28
CA THR A 623 -1.19 -12.02 5.26
C THR A 623 0.30 -11.96 4.95
N LEU A 624 0.93 -13.10 4.64
CA LEU A 624 2.24 -13.08 3.98
C LEU A 624 2.04 -12.50 2.57
N SER A 625 2.90 -11.58 2.16
CA SER A 625 2.87 -11.05 0.80
C SER A 625 3.17 -12.18 -0.17
N LEU A 626 2.29 -12.37 -1.17
CA LEU A 626 2.58 -13.33 -2.23
C LEU A 626 3.59 -12.70 -3.20
N ALA A 627 4.48 -13.53 -3.75
CA ALA A 627 5.35 -13.10 -4.84
C ALA A 627 4.50 -12.69 -6.06
N LYS A 628 5.04 -11.81 -6.90
CA LYS A 628 4.33 -11.36 -8.10
C LYS A 628 4.23 -12.50 -9.11
N GLY A 629 3.01 -12.95 -9.35
CA GLY A 629 2.69 -14.16 -10.09
C GLY A 629 1.16 -14.34 -10.19
N PRO A 630 0.66 -15.42 -10.79
CA PRO A 630 -0.78 -15.60 -11.00
C PRO A 630 -1.57 -15.62 -9.69
N TYR A 631 -0.93 -16.00 -8.59
CA TYR A 631 -1.53 -16.04 -7.27
C TYR A 631 -1.69 -14.68 -6.56
N GLU A 632 -1.14 -13.58 -7.11
CA GLU A 632 -1.11 -12.24 -6.48
C GLU A 632 -2.52 -11.61 -6.33
N TYR A 633 -3.49 -11.94 -7.21
CA TYR A 633 -4.75 -11.17 -7.38
C TYR A 633 -6.03 -11.85 -6.85
N LEU A 634 -5.93 -12.87 -6.00
CA LEU A 634 -7.08 -13.69 -5.58
C LEU A 634 -8.09 -13.06 -4.60
N TYR A 635 -8.00 -11.75 -4.34
CA TYR A 635 -9.08 -10.98 -3.70
C TYR A 635 -10.13 -10.49 -4.71
N GLN A 636 -9.90 -10.69 -6.01
CA GLN A 636 -10.87 -10.46 -7.09
C GLN A 636 -11.45 -11.79 -7.59
N SER A 637 -12.68 -11.73 -8.13
CA SER A 637 -13.53 -12.89 -8.40
C SER A 637 -13.25 -13.66 -9.70
N GLU A 638 -12.08 -13.48 -10.32
CA GLU A 638 -11.72 -14.13 -11.61
C GLU A 638 -10.44 -14.99 -11.52
N CYS A 639 -10.45 -16.09 -12.30
CA CYS A 639 -9.36 -17.06 -12.37
C CYS A 639 -8.23 -16.59 -13.30
N PRO A 640 -6.97 -16.48 -12.81
CA PRO A 640 -5.79 -16.26 -13.66
C PRO A 640 -5.64 -17.37 -14.71
N PRO A 641 -5.22 -17.05 -15.95
CA PRO A 641 -5.11 -18.00 -17.04
C PRO A 641 -3.93 -18.98 -16.90
N GLU A 642 -2.93 -18.68 -16.07
CA GLU A 642 -1.80 -19.56 -15.78
C GLU A 642 -2.14 -20.67 -14.77
N LEU A 643 -3.33 -20.61 -14.14
CA LEU A 643 -3.82 -21.59 -13.18
C LEU A 643 -4.98 -22.38 -13.77
N SER A 644 -5.08 -23.66 -13.44
CA SER A 644 -6.32 -24.38 -13.74
C SER A 644 -7.47 -23.83 -12.89
N LEU A 645 -8.71 -23.86 -13.40
CA LEU A 645 -9.87 -23.41 -12.63
C LEU A 645 -10.01 -24.16 -11.29
N HIS A 646 -9.69 -25.45 -11.27
CA HIS A 646 -9.64 -26.26 -10.04
C HIS A 646 -8.57 -25.79 -9.06
N GLU A 647 -7.42 -25.32 -9.55
CA GLU A 647 -6.31 -24.82 -8.76
C GLU A 647 -6.54 -23.42 -8.22
N HIS A 648 -7.08 -22.51 -9.04
CA HIS A 648 -7.56 -21.22 -8.57
C HIS A 648 -8.67 -21.37 -7.53
N ILE A 649 -9.66 -22.25 -7.74
CA ILE A 649 -10.71 -22.52 -6.74
C ILE A 649 -10.13 -23.17 -5.48
N ALA A 650 -9.16 -24.09 -5.61
CA ALA A 650 -8.51 -24.69 -4.44
C ALA A 650 -7.65 -23.66 -3.68
N PHE A 651 -7.04 -22.69 -4.36
CA PHE A 651 -6.24 -21.63 -3.76
C PHE A 651 -7.13 -20.57 -3.10
N ALA A 652 -8.10 -20.02 -3.83
CA ALA A 652 -9.12 -19.11 -3.29
C ALA A 652 -9.82 -19.75 -2.07
N GLY A 653 -10.23 -21.00 -2.22
CA GLY A 653 -10.98 -21.78 -1.24
C GLY A 653 -10.18 -22.20 -0.01
N LEU A 654 -8.84 -22.23 -0.06
CA LEU A 654 -8.03 -22.84 1.01
C LEU A 654 -8.29 -22.22 2.39
N ARG A 655 -8.46 -20.88 2.42
CA ARG A 655 -8.72 -20.10 3.64
C ARG A 655 -10.19 -19.79 3.89
N ILE A 656 -11.09 -20.10 2.95
CA ILE A 656 -12.54 -19.88 3.11
C ILE A 656 -13.08 -20.83 4.17
N GLY A 657 -13.85 -20.26 5.11
CA GLY A 657 -14.37 -21.02 6.24
C GLY A 657 -13.29 -21.23 7.30
N PRO A 658 -13.21 -20.36 8.33
CA PRO A 658 -12.14 -20.42 9.33
C PRO A 658 -12.20 -21.67 10.25
N ARG A 659 -13.24 -22.51 10.16
CA ARG A 659 -13.30 -23.84 10.79
C ARG A 659 -13.02 -25.00 9.82
N LEU A 660 -12.68 -24.71 8.55
CA LEU A 660 -12.52 -25.69 7.47
C LEU A 660 -11.09 -25.75 6.90
N GLN A 661 -10.21 -24.84 7.31
CA GLN A 661 -8.90 -24.65 6.67
C GLN A 661 -8.04 -25.94 6.66
N TRP A 662 -8.04 -26.71 7.74
CA TRP A 662 -7.38 -28.03 7.79
C TRP A 662 -8.00 -29.07 6.85
N LEU A 663 -9.34 -29.10 6.72
CA LEU A 663 -10.02 -29.98 5.77
C LEU A 663 -9.74 -29.57 4.32
N ASN A 664 -9.64 -28.27 4.04
CA ASN A 664 -9.25 -27.75 2.72
C ASN A 664 -7.80 -28.10 2.37
N ILE A 665 -6.87 -28.02 3.33
CA ILE A 665 -5.48 -28.45 3.15
C ILE A 665 -5.38 -29.96 2.89
N VAL A 666 -6.03 -30.79 3.71
CA VAL A 666 -6.05 -32.26 3.53
C VAL A 666 -6.68 -32.63 2.18
N ARG A 667 -7.78 -31.97 1.81
CA ARG A 667 -8.41 -32.12 0.49
C ARG A 667 -7.41 -31.79 -0.62
N ALA A 668 -6.79 -30.61 -0.62
CA ALA A 668 -5.84 -30.19 -1.65
C ALA A 668 -4.62 -31.12 -1.78
N LEU A 669 -4.13 -31.68 -0.66
CA LEU A 669 -3.07 -32.71 -0.65
C LEU A 669 -3.56 -34.03 -1.28
N SER A 670 -4.78 -34.47 -0.94
CA SER A 670 -5.36 -35.72 -1.47
C SER A 670 -5.75 -35.64 -2.96
N THR A 671 -6.11 -34.45 -3.46
CA THR A 671 -6.55 -34.24 -4.85
C THR A 671 -5.45 -33.67 -5.75
N THR A 672 -4.26 -33.37 -5.21
CA THR A 672 -3.13 -32.73 -5.93
C THR A 672 -3.53 -31.47 -6.71
N SER A 673 -4.56 -30.75 -6.26
CA SER A 673 -5.20 -29.66 -7.00
C SER A 673 -4.49 -28.31 -6.84
N LEU A 674 -3.30 -28.28 -6.24
CA LEU A 674 -2.46 -27.10 -6.09
C LEU A 674 -1.03 -27.42 -6.51
N THR A 675 -0.37 -26.54 -7.25
CA THR A 675 1.05 -26.72 -7.60
C THR A 675 1.95 -26.40 -6.41
N PHE A 676 2.17 -27.40 -5.54
CA PHE A 676 3.01 -27.31 -4.34
C PHE A 676 4.49 -26.92 -4.59
N LYS A 677 4.92 -26.75 -5.85
CA LYS A 677 6.24 -26.24 -6.24
C LYS A 677 6.31 -24.70 -6.30
N CYS A 678 5.17 -24.01 -6.28
CA CYS A 678 5.08 -22.55 -6.33
C CYS A 678 5.21 -21.93 -4.92
N GLU A 679 5.99 -20.85 -4.78
CA GLU A 679 6.26 -20.20 -3.49
C GLU A 679 4.99 -19.55 -2.91
N GLU A 680 4.06 -19.15 -3.77
CA GLU A 680 2.77 -18.55 -3.43
C GLU A 680 1.79 -19.60 -2.86
N VAL A 681 1.78 -20.82 -3.43
CA VAL A 681 1.03 -21.97 -2.91
C VAL A 681 1.55 -22.37 -1.54
N HIS A 682 2.87 -22.45 -1.39
CA HIS A 682 3.49 -22.70 -0.10
C HIS A 682 3.12 -21.61 0.92
N SER A 683 3.22 -20.34 0.53
CA SER A 683 2.86 -19.19 1.37
C SER A 683 1.40 -19.21 1.79
N LEU A 684 0.46 -19.56 0.90
CA LEU A 684 -0.95 -19.67 1.25
C LEU A 684 -1.25 -20.84 2.18
N ILE A 685 -0.68 -22.03 1.93
CA ILE A 685 -0.84 -23.19 2.83
C ILE A 685 -0.33 -22.86 4.22
N MET A 686 0.81 -22.18 4.33
CA MET A 686 1.33 -21.71 5.60
C MET A 686 0.40 -20.69 6.26
N GLN A 687 -0.20 -19.77 5.51
CA GLN A 687 -1.22 -18.85 6.05
C GLN A 687 -2.48 -19.57 6.52
N ALA A 688 -2.98 -20.55 5.76
CA ALA A 688 -4.16 -21.34 6.09
C ALA A 688 -3.94 -22.26 7.31
N ALA A 689 -2.73 -22.80 7.47
CA ALA A 689 -2.38 -23.65 8.61
C ALA A 689 -2.10 -22.87 9.91
N TRP A 690 -1.90 -21.55 9.82
CA TRP A 690 -1.50 -20.71 10.96
C TRP A 690 -2.59 -19.71 11.41
N GLN A 691 -3.70 -19.58 10.69
CA GLN A 691 -4.82 -18.70 11.07
C GLN A 691 -5.70 -19.32 12.18
N ILE A 692 -6.35 -18.48 12.99
CA ILE A 692 -7.02 -18.88 14.25
C ILE A 692 -8.56 -19.06 14.10
N GLY A 693 -9.27 -18.07 13.56
CA GLY A 693 -10.73 -18.16 13.31
C GLY A 693 -11.69 -17.89 14.50
N PRO A 694 -13.02 -17.82 14.23
CA PRO A 694 -14.06 -17.36 15.15
C PRO A 694 -14.68 -18.46 16.02
N LEU A 695 -15.01 -18.07 17.24
CA LEU A 695 -15.26 -18.96 18.37
C LEU A 695 -16.61 -18.64 19.08
N SER A 696 -17.74 -18.50 18.36
CA SER A 696 -19.06 -18.11 18.93
C SER A 696 -20.18 -19.20 18.86
N GLU A 697 -21.32 -18.92 19.53
CA GLU A 697 -22.21 -19.92 20.18
C GLU A 697 -23.63 -20.12 19.61
N ASP A 698 -24.18 -19.22 18.78
CA ASP A 698 -25.64 -19.16 18.44
C ASP A 698 -26.17 -20.22 17.47
N GLY A 699 -25.88 -21.50 17.72
CA GLY A 699 -26.61 -22.64 17.15
C GLY A 699 -27.62 -23.26 18.13
N MET A 700 -27.86 -22.62 19.28
CA MET A 700 -27.98 -23.34 20.56
C MET A 700 -28.94 -24.53 20.56
N LEU A 701 -30.25 -24.44 20.29
CA LEU A 701 -31.12 -25.62 20.49
C LEU A 701 -30.83 -26.81 19.55
N LEU A 702 -30.64 -26.59 18.25
CA LEU A 702 -30.31 -27.66 17.30
C LEU A 702 -28.85 -28.13 17.45
N PHE A 703 -27.93 -27.22 17.80
CA PHE A 703 -26.52 -27.53 18.00
C PHE A 703 -26.23 -28.11 19.39
N LEU A 704 -27.06 -27.84 20.40
CA LEU A 704 -27.11 -28.53 21.69
C LEU A 704 -27.76 -29.89 21.48
N ALA A 705 -28.86 -30.04 20.75
CA ALA A 705 -29.39 -31.37 20.41
C ALA A 705 -28.33 -32.22 19.69
N GLY A 706 -27.68 -31.68 18.65
CA GLY A 706 -26.57 -32.35 17.96
C GLY A 706 -25.36 -32.65 18.86
N ARG A 707 -24.92 -31.70 19.71
CA ARG A 707 -23.83 -31.92 20.67
C ARG A 707 -24.19 -32.89 21.80
N LEU A 708 -25.44 -32.90 22.24
CA LEU A 708 -25.96 -33.75 23.30
C LEU A 708 -26.15 -35.18 22.75
N ILE A 709 -26.59 -35.34 21.51
CA ILE A 709 -26.49 -36.62 20.77
C ILE A 709 -25.02 -37.07 20.66
N ALA A 710 -24.09 -36.17 20.32
CA ALA A 710 -22.66 -36.48 20.18
C ALA A 710 -21.89 -36.69 21.51
N SER A 711 -22.50 -36.40 22.67
CA SER A 711 -21.83 -36.49 23.99
C SER A 711 -22.61 -37.28 25.06
N ALA A 712 -23.89 -37.58 24.85
CA ALA A 712 -24.67 -38.39 25.76
C ALA A 712 -24.37 -39.89 25.60
N SER A 713 -24.12 -40.55 26.72
CA SER A 713 -24.00 -42.01 26.78
C SER A 713 -25.35 -42.72 26.97
N ASP A 714 -26.39 -41.97 27.36
CA ASP A 714 -27.72 -42.51 27.67
C ASP A 714 -28.61 -42.61 26.43
N ARG A 715 -29.05 -43.84 26.13
CA ARG A 715 -29.92 -44.17 25.00
C ARG A 715 -31.32 -43.58 25.11
N SER A 716 -31.86 -43.39 26.31
CA SER A 716 -33.21 -42.83 26.51
C SER A 716 -33.24 -41.34 26.16
N LEU A 717 -32.20 -40.61 26.57
CA LEU A 717 -31.99 -39.21 26.26
C LEU A 717 -31.73 -38.97 24.76
N MET A 718 -30.93 -39.84 24.12
CA MET A 718 -30.72 -39.80 22.66
C MET A 718 -32.03 -40.01 21.86
N LEU A 719 -32.87 -40.97 22.25
CA LEU A 719 -34.17 -41.21 21.58
C LEU A 719 -35.09 -39.98 21.69
N THR A 720 -35.19 -39.40 22.89
CA THR A 720 -35.97 -38.17 23.13
C THR A 720 -35.46 -37.00 22.27
N ALA A 721 -34.14 -36.88 22.07
CA ALA A 721 -33.55 -35.87 21.19
C ALA A 721 -33.87 -36.10 19.70
N PHE A 722 -33.94 -37.35 19.23
CA PHE A 722 -34.35 -37.66 17.85
C PHE A 722 -35.83 -37.32 17.59
N ASP A 723 -36.72 -37.59 18.54
CA ASP A 723 -38.14 -37.26 18.38
C ASP A 723 -38.39 -35.75 18.38
N LEU A 724 -37.61 -34.98 19.14
CA LEU A 724 -37.59 -33.51 19.06
C LEU A 724 -37.14 -33.00 17.67
N LEU A 725 -36.11 -33.62 17.07
CA LEU A 725 -35.65 -33.28 15.72
C LEU A 725 -36.70 -33.60 14.63
N ARG A 726 -37.43 -34.73 14.77
CA ARG A 726 -38.56 -35.07 13.88
C ARG A 726 -39.73 -34.09 14.03
N PHE A 727 -40.11 -33.75 15.26
CA PHE A 727 -41.19 -32.79 15.49
C PHE A 727 -40.89 -31.41 14.87
N ALA A 728 -39.66 -30.91 15.01
CA ALA A 728 -39.22 -29.66 14.39
C ALA A 728 -39.27 -29.71 12.85
N ARG A 729 -38.90 -30.86 12.26
CA ARG A 729 -38.94 -31.13 10.82
C ARG A 729 -40.37 -31.10 10.28
N ASP A 730 -41.32 -31.78 10.91
CA ASP A 730 -42.71 -31.83 10.45
C ASP A 730 -43.41 -30.46 10.50
N VAL A 731 -43.10 -29.66 11.54
CA VAL A 731 -43.62 -28.29 11.66
C VAL A 731 -43.06 -27.38 10.57
N THR A 732 -41.75 -27.42 10.34
CA THR A 732 -41.09 -26.58 9.33
C THR A 732 -41.49 -26.98 7.90
N PHE A 733 -41.59 -28.28 7.59
CA PHE A 733 -42.03 -28.75 6.28
C PHE A 733 -43.46 -28.30 5.94
N ARG A 734 -44.39 -28.32 6.91
CA ARG A 734 -45.77 -27.84 6.73
C ARG A 734 -45.82 -26.33 6.42
N TRP A 735 -45.10 -25.52 7.20
CA TRP A 735 -45.02 -24.07 6.98
C TRP A 735 -44.44 -23.72 5.62
N MET A 736 -43.49 -24.50 5.10
CA MET A 736 -42.93 -24.30 3.76
C MET A 736 -44.01 -24.40 2.67
N HIS A 737 -44.87 -25.42 2.73
CA HIS A 737 -45.97 -25.60 1.76
C HIS A 737 -47.00 -24.46 1.86
N GLU A 738 -47.45 -24.11 3.07
CA GLU A 738 -48.39 -22.99 3.28
C GLU A 738 -47.88 -21.64 2.75
N LEU A 739 -46.56 -21.43 2.72
CA LEU A 739 -45.93 -20.23 2.17
C LEU A 739 -45.84 -20.27 0.63
N ILE A 740 -45.69 -21.45 0.02
CA ILE A 740 -45.65 -21.62 -1.43
C ILE A 740 -47.03 -21.34 -2.05
N ASP A 741 -48.11 -21.81 -1.44
CA ASP A 741 -49.48 -21.54 -1.93
C ASP A 741 -49.82 -20.04 -1.86
N LYS A 742 -49.32 -19.35 -0.83
CA LYS A 742 -49.41 -17.88 -0.67
C LYS A 742 -48.51 -17.11 -1.66
N LEU A 743 -47.49 -17.74 -2.23
CA LEU A 743 -46.62 -17.16 -3.25
C LEU A 743 -47.26 -17.22 -4.65
N GLN A 744 -47.99 -18.29 -4.95
CA GLN A 744 -48.63 -18.51 -6.28
C GLN A 744 -49.89 -17.67 -6.50
N SER A 745 -50.48 -17.12 -5.43
CA SER A 745 -51.77 -16.41 -5.43
C SER A 745 -51.64 -14.88 -5.32
N ASN A 746 -50.43 -14.31 -5.49
CA ASN A 746 -50.13 -12.95 -5.09
C ASN A 746 -49.35 -12.15 -6.15
N ASP A 747 -49.97 -11.13 -6.72
CA ASP A 747 -49.41 -10.33 -7.84
C ASP A 747 -48.51 -9.16 -7.39
N LYS A 748 -48.31 -8.92 -6.09
CA LYS A 748 -47.56 -7.76 -5.56
C LYS A 748 -46.09 -8.08 -5.30
N ALA A 749 -45.19 -7.47 -6.08
CA ALA A 749 -43.74 -7.72 -6.08
C ALA A 749 -43.07 -7.71 -4.69
N ASP A 750 -43.37 -6.73 -3.82
CA ASP A 750 -42.75 -6.63 -2.49
C ASP A 750 -43.13 -7.78 -1.55
N GLN A 751 -44.38 -8.28 -1.66
CA GLN A 751 -44.84 -9.42 -0.86
C GLN A 751 -44.28 -10.74 -1.39
N VAL A 752 -44.14 -10.86 -2.72
CA VAL A 752 -43.49 -12.00 -3.37
C VAL A 752 -42.08 -12.17 -2.83
N HIS A 753 -41.25 -11.13 -2.82
CA HIS A 753 -39.86 -11.24 -2.32
C HIS A 753 -39.80 -11.66 -0.84
N ASN A 754 -40.61 -11.06 0.04
CA ASN A 754 -40.63 -11.40 1.48
C ASN A 754 -41.04 -12.87 1.73
N LEU A 755 -42.02 -13.37 0.97
CA LEU A 755 -42.46 -14.77 1.04
C LEU A 755 -41.35 -15.74 0.59
N GLN A 756 -40.60 -15.41 -0.48
CA GLN A 756 -39.47 -16.21 -0.95
C GLN A 756 -38.38 -16.34 0.13
N THR A 757 -37.98 -15.26 0.78
CA THR A 757 -36.97 -15.27 1.86
C THR A 757 -37.44 -16.07 3.08
N ARG A 758 -38.74 -16.08 3.39
CA ARG A 758 -39.31 -16.94 4.45
C ARG A 758 -39.27 -18.42 4.08
N ILE A 759 -39.66 -18.78 2.85
CA ILE A 759 -39.59 -20.16 2.35
C ILE A 759 -38.17 -20.71 2.47
N TYR A 760 -37.16 -19.91 2.10
CA TYR A 760 -35.75 -20.29 2.25
C TYR A 760 -35.33 -20.59 3.70
N ASN A 761 -35.63 -19.68 4.64
CA ASN A 761 -35.27 -19.85 6.04
C ASN A 761 -35.91 -21.12 6.64
N VAL A 762 -37.18 -21.37 6.31
CA VAL A 762 -37.91 -22.55 6.79
C VAL A 762 -37.34 -23.84 6.18
N ALA A 763 -37.04 -23.87 4.87
CA ALA A 763 -36.45 -25.03 4.20
C ALA A 763 -35.06 -25.38 4.74
N ALA A 764 -34.18 -24.39 4.93
CA ALA A 764 -32.85 -24.61 5.49
C ALA A 764 -32.89 -25.03 6.97
N THR A 765 -33.83 -24.51 7.75
CA THR A 765 -34.06 -24.93 9.15
C THR A 765 -34.56 -26.38 9.23
N CYS A 766 -35.50 -26.77 8.36
CA CYS A 766 -35.98 -28.15 8.23
C CYS A 766 -34.82 -29.11 7.93
N ARG A 767 -33.93 -28.73 7.01
CA ARG A 767 -32.77 -29.51 6.60
C ARG A 767 -31.72 -29.61 7.71
N ALA A 768 -31.50 -28.55 8.49
CA ALA A 768 -30.58 -28.57 9.64
C ALA A 768 -30.93 -29.61 10.72
N THR A 769 -32.13 -30.20 10.72
CA THR A 769 -32.50 -31.32 11.63
C THR A 769 -31.75 -32.63 11.35
N TYR A 770 -30.98 -32.72 10.26
CA TYR A 770 -30.16 -33.88 9.88
C TYR A 770 -28.65 -33.67 10.15
N ASP A 771 -28.25 -32.54 10.74
CA ASP A 771 -26.85 -32.16 11.03
C ASP A 771 -26.35 -32.82 12.32
N VAL A 772 -26.22 -34.16 12.31
CA VAL A 772 -25.79 -35.01 13.44
C VAL A 772 -24.68 -35.97 13.02
N ASP A 773 -23.91 -36.51 13.97
CA ASP A 773 -22.82 -37.45 13.67
C ASP A 773 -23.30 -38.70 12.90
N PRO A 774 -22.47 -39.26 12.00
CA PRO A 774 -22.83 -40.38 11.11
C PRO A 774 -23.52 -41.57 11.78
N ALA A 775 -23.13 -41.89 13.02
CA ALA A 775 -23.66 -43.01 13.79
C ALA A 775 -25.16 -42.88 14.11
N HIS A 776 -25.72 -41.66 14.03
CA HIS A 776 -27.09 -41.37 14.42
C HIS A 776 -28.04 -41.15 13.22
N LEU A 777 -27.50 -40.94 12.02
CA LEU A 777 -28.30 -40.74 10.80
C LEU A 777 -29.32 -41.87 10.50
N PRO A 778 -29.04 -43.17 10.75
CA PRO A 778 -30.02 -44.23 10.51
C PRO A 778 -31.34 -44.04 11.28
N PHE A 779 -31.30 -43.39 12.45
CA PHE A 779 -32.51 -43.09 13.23
C PHE A 779 -33.32 -41.93 12.62
N LEU A 780 -32.66 -41.00 11.91
CA LEU A 780 -33.30 -39.84 11.28
C LEU A 780 -33.80 -40.09 9.84
N PHE A 781 -33.39 -41.19 9.21
CA PHE A 781 -33.84 -41.67 7.88
C PHE A 781 -34.79 -42.89 7.95
N SER A 782 -35.49 -43.02 9.07
CA SER A 782 -36.36 -44.14 9.41
C SER A 782 -37.50 -44.40 8.40
N SER A 783 -38.06 -43.36 7.80
CA SER A 783 -39.25 -43.44 6.94
C SER A 783 -39.02 -42.97 5.51
N ILE A 784 -39.99 -43.27 4.64
CA ILE A 784 -40.03 -42.74 3.26
C ILE A 784 -40.25 -41.23 3.28
N ASP A 785 -41.04 -40.74 4.24
CA ASP A 785 -41.35 -39.32 4.42
C ASP A 785 -40.14 -38.51 4.87
N ASP A 786 -39.28 -39.05 5.75
CA ASP A 786 -37.98 -38.43 6.09
C ASP A 786 -37.15 -38.15 4.81
N THR A 787 -37.13 -39.11 3.89
CA THR A 787 -36.39 -38.97 2.62
C THR A 787 -37.08 -37.98 1.67
N ALA A 788 -38.41 -38.00 1.60
CA ALA A 788 -39.20 -37.08 0.76
C ALA A 788 -39.13 -35.62 1.25
N VAL A 789 -39.14 -35.39 2.57
CA VAL A 789 -39.01 -34.07 3.19
C VAL A 789 -37.64 -33.47 2.87
N LEU A 790 -36.56 -34.24 3.07
CA LEU A 790 -35.20 -33.77 2.76
C LEU A 790 -35.03 -33.41 1.29
N ALA A 791 -35.50 -34.28 0.38
CA ALA A 791 -35.43 -34.07 -1.06
C ALA A 791 -36.35 -32.94 -1.55
N GLY A 792 -37.56 -32.81 -1.01
CA GLY A 792 -38.50 -31.74 -1.34
C GLY A 792 -37.96 -30.36 -0.96
N CYS A 793 -37.48 -30.21 0.28
CA CYS A 793 -36.78 -29.01 0.74
C CYS A 793 -35.54 -28.70 -0.13
N ALA A 794 -34.81 -29.73 -0.60
CA ALA A 794 -33.65 -29.56 -1.48
C ALA A 794 -34.04 -28.95 -2.84
N ILE A 795 -35.00 -29.59 -3.54
CA ILE A 795 -35.40 -29.20 -4.90
C ILE A 795 -36.05 -27.81 -4.87
N LEU A 796 -36.97 -27.54 -3.93
CA LEU A 796 -37.62 -26.23 -3.78
C LEU A 796 -36.62 -25.10 -3.52
N HIS A 797 -35.60 -25.34 -2.68
CA HIS A 797 -34.51 -24.39 -2.44
C HIS A 797 -33.72 -24.05 -3.73
N SER A 798 -33.70 -24.92 -4.74
CA SER A 798 -32.97 -24.69 -6.00
C SER A 798 -33.70 -23.79 -7.01
N HIS A 799 -34.98 -23.47 -6.80
CA HIS A 799 -35.84 -22.83 -7.81
C HIS A 799 -36.30 -21.40 -7.49
N LEU A 800 -35.88 -20.83 -6.36
CA LEU A 800 -36.20 -19.45 -5.96
C LEU A 800 -35.04 -18.50 -6.38
N PRO A 801 -35.31 -17.23 -6.73
CA PRO A 801 -34.28 -16.33 -7.29
C PRO A 801 -33.33 -15.79 -6.21
N ALA A 802 -32.03 -15.97 -6.44
CA ALA A 802 -30.96 -15.63 -5.51
C ALA A 802 -30.58 -14.13 -5.51
N SER A 803 -31.46 -13.26 -4.98
CA SER A 803 -31.09 -11.87 -4.62
C SER A 803 -30.28 -11.84 -3.31
N VAL A 804 -29.18 -12.61 -3.25
CA VAL A 804 -28.39 -12.80 -2.03
C VAL A 804 -27.67 -11.50 -1.61
N GLN A 805 -27.45 -10.56 -2.53
CA GLN A 805 -26.63 -9.37 -2.25
C GLN A 805 -27.21 -8.49 -1.13
N ASN A 806 -28.53 -8.25 -1.12
CA ASN A 806 -29.21 -7.39 -0.14
C ASN A 806 -29.72 -8.12 1.13
N GLU A 807 -29.57 -9.44 1.21
CA GLU A 807 -30.07 -10.22 2.35
C GLU A 807 -29.17 -10.12 3.60
N PRO A 808 -29.74 -10.24 4.83
CA PRO A 808 -28.99 -10.17 6.08
C PRO A 808 -27.84 -11.18 6.19
N SER A 809 -26.81 -10.81 6.95
CA SER A 809 -25.62 -11.66 7.15
C SER A 809 -25.91 -12.97 7.91
N SER A 810 -27.03 -13.07 8.63
CA SER A 810 -27.56 -14.32 9.20
C SER A 810 -28.05 -15.30 8.12
N PHE A 811 -28.80 -14.80 7.13
CA PHE A 811 -29.31 -15.59 5.99
C PHE A 811 -28.16 -16.20 5.18
N LYS A 812 -27.13 -15.40 4.89
CA LYS A 812 -25.91 -15.84 4.18
C LYS A 812 -25.18 -16.96 4.92
N LYS A 813 -25.11 -16.90 6.25
CA LYS A 813 -24.48 -17.95 7.10
C LYS A 813 -25.30 -19.24 7.11
N LEU A 814 -26.62 -19.15 7.16
CA LEU A 814 -27.53 -20.31 7.11
C LEU A 814 -27.38 -21.07 5.78
N LEU A 815 -27.29 -20.34 4.65
CA LEU A 815 -27.09 -20.90 3.32
C LEU A 815 -25.78 -21.70 3.19
N ILE A 816 -24.67 -21.17 3.71
CA ILE A 816 -23.37 -21.85 3.71
C ILE A 816 -23.41 -23.12 4.57
N ARG A 817 -24.08 -23.09 5.73
CA ARG A 817 -24.24 -24.28 6.59
C ARG A 817 -25.02 -25.39 5.87
N ASP A 818 -26.10 -25.04 5.17
CA ASP A 818 -26.90 -26.02 4.42
C ASP A 818 -26.14 -26.65 3.22
N GLN A 819 -25.22 -25.90 2.61
CA GLN A 819 -24.33 -26.44 1.58
C GLN A 819 -23.36 -27.50 2.15
N HIS A 820 -22.74 -27.24 3.31
CA HIS A 820 -21.90 -28.26 3.97
C HIS A 820 -22.69 -29.49 4.38
N LEU A 821 -23.92 -29.29 4.89
CA LEU A 821 -24.82 -30.38 5.24
C LEU A 821 -25.20 -31.23 4.02
N SER A 822 -25.40 -30.61 2.85
CA SER A 822 -25.62 -31.33 1.59
C SER A 822 -24.45 -32.25 1.23
N GLN A 823 -23.22 -31.79 1.47
CA GLN A 823 -22.01 -32.59 1.22
C GLN A 823 -21.85 -33.75 2.22
N PHE A 824 -22.25 -33.54 3.47
CA PHE A 824 -22.25 -34.56 4.51
C PHE A 824 -23.30 -35.67 4.24
N LEU A 825 -24.51 -35.27 3.82
CA LEU A 825 -25.62 -36.20 3.58
C LEU A 825 -25.57 -36.90 2.20
N GLU A 826 -24.69 -36.49 1.28
CA GLU A 826 -24.61 -37.00 -0.11
C GLU A 826 -24.61 -38.54 -0.19
N VAL A 827 -23.77 -39.17 0.64
CA VAL A 827 -23.57 -40.63 0.66
C VAL A 827 -24.81 -41.34 1.22
N PHE A 828 -25.31 -40.87 2.36
CA PHE A 828 -26.48 -41.45 3.05
C PHE A 828 -27.76 -41.32 2.22
N LEU A 829 -27.97 -40.17 1.59
CA LEU A 829 -29.12 -39.94 0.73
C LEU A 829 -29.08 -40.85 -0.51
N TRP A 830 -27.90 -41.03 -1.13
CA TRP A 830 -27.73 -41.98 -2.24
C TRP A 830 -28.05 -43.42 -1.82
N GLU A 831 -27.46 -43.90 -0.72
CA GLU A 831 -27.71 -45.26 -0.21
C GLU A 831 -29.21 -45.49 0.07
N ARG A 832 -29.89 -44.50 0.65
CA ARG A 832 -31.34 -44.57 0.90
C ARG A 832 -32.17 -44.61 -0.38
N ILE A 833 -31.82 -43.82 -1.40
CA ILE A 833 -32.51 -43.81 -2.72
C ILE A 833 -32.31 -45.12 -3.49
N VAL A 834 -31.16 -45.77 -3.36
CA VAL A 834 -30.90 -47.09 -3.96
C VAL A 834 -31.74 -48.18 -3.31
N GLN A 835 -31.89 -48.12 -1.99
CA GLN A 835 -32.74 -49.03 -1.22
C GLN A 835 -34.22 -48.78 -1.51
N ASP A 836 -34.66 -47.52 -1.53
CA ASP A 836 -36.04 -47.13 -1.78
C ASP A 836 -36.15 -45.79 -2.54
N ARG A 837 -36.65 -45.87 -3.78
CA ARG A 837 -36.86 -44.72 -4.66
C ARG A 837 -38.07 -43.85 -4.30
N GLN A 838 -39.02 -44.38 -3.53
CA GLN A 838 -40.35 -43.77 -3.38
C GLN A 838 -40.28 -42.37 -2.73
N GLY A 839 -39.33 -42.15 -1.82
CA GLY A 839 -39.16 -40.83 -1.17
C GLY A 839 -38.78 -39.73 -2.17
N LEU A 840 -37.86 -40.02 -3.10
CA LEU A 840 -37.44 -39.05 -4.12
C LEU A 840 -38.50 -38.88 -5.22
N ASP A 841 -39.12 -39.97 -5.68
CA ASP A 841 -40.19 -39.89 -6.69
C ASP A 841 -41.40 -39.09 -6.15
N LYS A 842 -41.74 -39.25 -4.86
CA LYS A 842 -42.78 -38.46 -4.16
C LYS A 842 -42.41 -36.98 -4.08
N ALA A 843 -41.15 -36.66 -3.79
CA ALA A 843 -40.66 -35.28 -3.75
C ALA A 843 -40.66 -34.58 -5.12
N ILE A 844 -40.32 -35.29 -6.20
CA ILE A 844 -40.33 -34.71 -7.55
C ILE A 844 -41.77 -34.51 -8.05
N SER A 845 -42.65 -35.47 -7.78
CA SER A 845 -44.06 -35.40 -8.21
C SER A 845 -44.82 -34.22 -7.58
N SER A 846 -44.42 -33.74 -6.40
CA SER A 846 -45.02 -32.55 -5.78
C SER A 846 -44.55 -31.22 -6.38
N ILE A 847 -43.50 -31.22 -7.21
CA ILE A 847 -42.86 -30.02 -7.77
C ILE A 847 -43.04 -29.92 -9.29
N TRP A 848 -43.07 -31.06 -9.99
CA TRP A 848 -43.35 -31.15 -11.42
C TRP A 848 -44.48 -32.15 -11.68
N PRO A 849 -45.76 -31.72 -11.69
CA PRO A 849 -46.92 -32.62 -11.80
C PRO A 849 -47.03 -33.41 -13.12
N VAL A 850 -46.27 -33.04 -14.15
CA VAL A 850 -46.21 -33.75 -15.44
C VAL A 850 -45.13 -34.86 -15.43
N TYR A 851 -44.34 -34.96 -14.36
CA TYR A 851 -43.41 -36.06 -14.14
C TYR A 851 -44.15 -37.40 -14.02
N MET A 852 -43.76 -38.37 -14.86
CA MET A 852 -44.32 -39.72 -14.85
C MET A 852 -43.22 -40.71 -14.46
N PRO A 853 -43.13 -41.13 -13.18
CA PRO A 853 -42.07 -42.03 -12.71
C PRO A 853 -42.18 -43.39 -13.40
N THR A 854 -41.10 -43.81 -14.05
CA THR A 854 -41.04 -45.10 -14.74
C THR A 854 -40.62 -46.23 -13.80
N SER A 855 -40.72 -47.48 -14.26
CA SER A 855 -40.19 -48.65 -13.54
C SER A 855 -38.66 -48.71 -13.47
N GLN A 856 -37.94 -47.75 -14.07
CA GLN A 856 -36.48 -47.70 -14.02
C GLN A 856 -35.99 -47.14 -12.68
N LYS A 857 -35.13 -47.90 -12.00
CA LYS A 857 -34.43 -47.41 -10.79
C LYS A 857 -33.53 -46.22 -11.14
N TRP A 858 -33.42 -45.27 -10.22
CA TRP A 858 -32.44 -44.18 -10.26
C TRP A 858 -31.02 -44.74 -10.39
N LYS A 859 -30.22 -44.16 -11.30
CA LYS A 859 -28.83 -44.54 -11.55
C LYS A 859 -27.91 -43.37 -11.28
N ARG A 860 -26.85 -43.62 -10.50
CA ARG A 860 -25.72 -42.69 -10.35
C ARG A 860 -24.98 -42.62 -11.68
N LEU A 861 -24.71 -41.42 -12.20
CA LEU A 861 -23.91 -41.29 -13.41
C LEU A 861 -22.45 -41.73 -13.16
N PRO A 862 -21.77 -42.35 -14.11
CA PRO A 862 -20.41 -42.83 -13.91
C PRO A 862 -19.38 -41.69 -13.83
N GLY A 863 -18.26 -41.95 -13.13
CA GLY A 863 -17.11 -41.05 -13.07
C GLY A 863 -17.38 -39.73 -12.34
N HIS A 864 -16.88 -38.62 -12.89
CA HIS A 864 -16.95 -37.28 -12.28
C HIS A 864 -18.39 -36.79 -12.07
N ASN A 865 -19.35 -37.29 -12.87
CA ASN A 865 -20.76 -36.94 -12.74
C ASN A 865 -21.49 -37.75 -11.65
N SER A 866 -20.79 -38.51 -10.82
CA SER A 866 -21.40 -39.35 -9.79
C SER A 866 -22.29 -38.60 -8.79
N ARG A 867 -22.21 -37.28 -8.64
CA ARG A 867 -23.16 -36.51 -7.80
C ARG A 867 -24.55 -36.37 -8.43
N TRP A 868 -24.65 -36.59 -9.73
CA TRP A 868 -25.89 -36.63 -10.47
C TRP A 868 -26.45 -38.05 -10.47
N ILE A 869 -27.66 -38.17 -9.94
CA ILE A 869 -28.50 -39.34 -10.16
C ILE A 869 -29.49 -39.03 -11.28
N THR A 870 -29.78 -40.02 -12.12
CA THR A 870 -30.66 -39.87 -13.26
C THR A 870 -31.72 -40.96 -13.35
N THR A 871 -32.87 -40.59 -13.87
CA THR A 871 -33.91 -41.50 -14.34
C THR A 871 -34.54 -40.94 -15.62
N ILE A 872 -35.43 -41.72 -16.25
CA ILE A 872 -36.16 -41.31 -17.45
C ILE A 872 -37.63 -41.18 -17.07
N SER A 873 -38.22 -40.01 -17.34
CA SER A 873 -39.67 -39.81 -17.27
C SER A 873 -40.32 -40.46 -18.49
N ALA A 874 -41.54 -41.00 -18.34
CA ALA A 874 -42.34 -41.35 -19.51
C ALA A 874 -42.64 -40.07 -20.33
N ALA A 875 -42.71 -40.21 -21.65
CA ALA A 875 -43.01 -39.11 -22.56
C ALA A 875 -44.52 -38.92 -22.70
N SER A 876 -45.00 -37.67 -22.76
CA SER A 876 -46.37 -37.34 -23.17
C SER A 876 -46.55 -37.38 -24.69
N ASN A 877 -45.55 -36.89 -25.44
CA ASN A 877 -45.61 -36.74 -26.90
C ASN A 877 -44.57 -37.61 -27.63
N THR A 878 -43.37 -37.07 -27.93
CA THR A 878 -42.45 -37.68 -28.92
C THR A 878 -41.07 -38.06 -28.37
N ARG A 879 -40.57 -37.42 -27.31
CA ARG A 879 -39.23 -37.66 -26.76
C ARG A 879 -39.26 -38.00 -25.27
N LYS A 880 -38.52 -39.06 -24.91
CA LYS A 880 -38.26 -39.41 -23.50
C LYS A 880 -37.31 -38.39 -22.88
N GLN A 881 -37.76 -37.67 -21.86
CA GLN A 881 -36.97 -36.68 -21.15
C GLN A 881 -36.17 -37.32 -20.01
N ARG A 882 -34.89 -36.95 -19.90
CA ARG A 882 -33.97 -37.44 -18.87
C ARG A 882 -33.94 -36.47 -17.70
N VAL A 883 -34.35 -36.98 -16.54
CA VAL A 883 -34.32 -36.23 -15.29
C VAL A 883 -32.96 -36.44 -14.62
N HIS A 884 -32.37 -35.37 -14.12
CA HIS A 884 -31.17 -35.42 -13.30
C HIS A 884 -31.39 -34.65 -12.00
N PHE A 885 -31.02 -35.25 -10.87
CA PHE A 885 -30.99 -34.58 -9.58
C PHE A 885 -29.57 -34.63 -9.03
N ASN A 886 -29.05 -33.48 -8.60
CA ASN A 886 -27.74 -33.38 -7.97
C ASN A 886 -27.88 -33.51 -6.45
N LEU A 887 -27.29 -34.56 -5.90
CA LEU A 887 -27.34 -34.86 -4.46
C LEU A 887 -26.66 -33.79 -3.58
N LEU A 888 -25.73 -33.02 -4.14
CA LEU A 888 -24.98 -31.98 -3.45
C LEU A 888 -25.55 -30.58 -3.70
N ASP A 889 -25.62 -30.18 -4.97
CA ASP A 889 -25.96 -28.81 -5.35
C ASP A 889 -27.48 -28.55 -5.28
N ARG A 890 -28.27 -29.63 -5.11
CA ARG A 890 -29.74 -29.67 -5.05
C ARG A 890 -30.42 -29.32 -6.38
N ALA A 891 -29.62 -29.10 -7.43
CA ALA A 891 -30.08 -28.77 -8.76
C ALA A 891 -30.90 -29.91 -9.38
N PHE A 892 -32.09 -29.56 -9.84
CA PHE A 892 -32.98 -30.44 -10.59
C PHE A 892 -33.00 -30.01 -12.07
N LEU A 893 -32.59 -30.91 -12.96
CA LEU A 893 -32.51 -30.68 -14.40
C LEU A 893 -33.41 -31.65 -15.17
N VAL A 894 -34.04 -31.14 -16.22
CA VAL A 894 -34.70 -31.92 -17.26
C VAL A 894 -33.88 -31.77 -18.54
N ASP A 895 -33.51 -32.87 -19.20
CA ASP A 895 -32.64 -32.91 -20.40
C ASP A 895 -31.35 -32.06 -20.31
N GLY A 896 -30.84 -31.83 -19.09
CA GLY A 896 -29.61 -31.11 -18.82
C GLY A 896 -29.77 -29.61 -18.56
N GLN A 897 -31.00 -29.07 -18.52
CA GLN A 897 -31.28 -27.67 -18.18
C GLN A 897 -32.11 -27.56 -16.89
N PRO A 898 -31.94 -26.49 -16.10
CA PRO A 898 -32.75 -26.23 -14.91
C PRO A 898 -34.16 -25.78 -15.29
N LEU A 899 -35.09 -25.86 -14.33
CA LEU A 899 -36.36 -25.12 -14.41
C LEU A 899 -36.05 -23.62 -14.37
N GLY A 900 -36.52 -22.85 -15.36
CA GLY A 900 -36.11 -21.46 -15.55
C GLY A 900 -37.24 -20.53 -16.01
N ARG A 901 -36.89 -19.30 -16.40
CA ARG A 901 -37.79 -18.33 -17.07
C ARG A 901 -37.29 -18.05 -18.49
N LEU A 902 -38.17 -17.52 -19.33
CA LEU A 902 -37.81 -17.12 -20.68
C LEU A 902 -36.73 -16.03 -20.71
N PRO A 903 -35.74 -16.09 -21.62
CA PRO A 903 -34.71 -15.05 -21.75
C PRO A 903 -35.30 -13.69 -22.12
N ARG A 904 -34.71 -12.60 -21.59
CA ARG A 904 -35.13 -11.23 -21.90
C ARG A 904 -35.04 -10.90 -23.39
N SER A 905 -34.02 -11.37 -24.09
CA SER A 905 -33.87 -11.23 -25.55
C SER A 905 -35.03 -11.82 -26.36
N ILE A 906 -35.79 -12.75 -25.77
CA ILE A 906 -37.01 -13.30 -26.36
C ILE A 906 -38.23 -12.50 -25.90
N ILE A 907 -38.33 -12.18 -24.60
CA ILE A 907 -39.45 -11.40 -24.02
C ILE A 907 -39.55 -9.99 -24.60
N GLU A 908 -38.41 -9.31 -24.77
CA GLU A 908 -38.29 -7.95 -25.32
C GLU A 908 -38.39 -7.94 -26.86
N SER A 909 -38.52 -9.10 -27.50
CA SER A 909 -38.76 -9.15 -28.95
C SER A 909 -40.18 -8.66 -29.29
N PRO A 910 -40.36 -7.84 -30.34
CA PRO A 910 -41.69 -7.37 -30.74
C PRO A 910 -42.69 -8.49 -31.05
N ALA A 911 -42.19 -9.66 -31.47
CA ALA A 911 -43.01 -10.85 -31.74
C ALA A 911 -43.56 -11.50 -30.46
N TYR A 912 -42.80 -11.52 -29.37
CA TYR A 912 -43.25 -12.09 -28.10
C TYR A 912 -44.32 -11.22 -27.44
N ALA A 913 -44.07 -9.91 -27.37
CA ALA A 913 -44.98 -8.94 -26.75
C ALA A 913 -46.38 -8.94 -27.40
N CYS A 914 -46.45 -9.17 -28.71
CA CYS A 914 -47.70 -9.26 -29.48
C CYS A 914 -48.60 -10.44 -29.05
N ILE A 915 -48.02 -11.58 -28.65
CA ILE A 915 -48.77 -12.82 -28.39
C ILE A 915 -49.06 -13.02 -26.89
N PHE A 916 -48.12 -12.65 -26.01
CA PHE A 916 -48.19 -12.96 -24.57
C PHE A 916 -48.26 -11.73 -23.66
N GLY A 917 -48.12 -10.51 -24.21
CA GLY A 917 -48.03 -9.28 -23.44
C GLY A 917 -46.84 -9.30 -22.47
N GLU A 918 -47.01 -8.71 -21.29
CA GLU A 918 -45.97 -8.64 -20.25
C GLU A 918 -45.87 -9.93 -19.39
N LYS A 919 -46.61 -11.00 -19.70
CA LYS A 919 -46.57 -12.23 -18.89
C LYS A 919 -45.27 -13.01 -19.12
N VAL A 920 -44.63 -13.37 -18.00
CA VAL A 920 -43.42 -14.19 -17.95
C VAL A 920 -43.77 -15.58 -17.43
N PHE A 921 -43.47 -16.61 -18.22
CA PHE A 921 -43.76 -18.01 -17.86
C PHE A 921 -42.50 -18.73 -17.36
N ASP A 922 -42.72 -19.68 -16.46
CA ASP A 922 -41.71 -20.69 -16.14
C ASP A 922 -41.60 -21.70 -17.29
N VAL A 923 -40.37 -22.09 -17.62
CA VAL A 923 -40.03 -22.96 -18.74
C VAL A 923 -39.08 -24.10 -18.32
N VAL A 924 -39.12 -25.16 -19.12
CA VAL A 924 -38.29 -26.37 -19.13
C VAL A 924 -37.79 -26.58 -20.57
N PRO A 925 -36.88 -27.52 -20.88
CA PRO A 925 -36.53 -27.80 -22.27
C PRO A 925 -37.68 -28.37 -23.08
N ALA A 926 -37.67 -28.03 -24.37
CA ALA A 926 -38.52 -28.66 -25.37
C ALA A 926 -38.23 -30.17 -25.49
N ASP A 927 -39.29 -30.97 -25.57
CA ASP A 927 -39.22 -32.35 -26.03
C ASP A 927 -39.12 -32.44 -27.58
N MET A 928 -39.30 -31.32 -28.28
CA MET A 928 -39.22 -31.17 -29.73
C MET A 928 -37.83 -30.77 -30.24
N SER A 929 -37.40 -31.35 -31.37
CA SER A 929 -36.17 -30.94 -32.09
C SER A 929 -36.27 -29.50 -32.63
N SER A 930 -35.13 -28.83 -32.78
CA SER A 930 -34.94 -27.43 -33.21
C SER A 930 -35.56 -26.31 -32.33
N MET A 931 -36.01 -26.62 -31.11
CA MET A 931 -36.47 -25.62 -30.13
C MET A 931 -35.66 -25.72 -28.82
N THR A 932 -35.45 -24.61 -28.11
CA THR A 932 -34.59 -24.54 -26.91
C THR A 932 -35.38 -24.55 -25.59
N PHE A 933 -36.56 -23.93 -25.55
CA PHE A 933 -37.39 -23.79 -24.34
C PHE A 933 -38.83 -24.28 -24.58
N ALA A 934 -39.55 -24.66 -23.51
CA ALA A 934 -40.95 -25.10 -23.46
C ALA A 934 -41.64 -24.69 -22.14
N THR A 935 -42.95 -24.41 -22.09
CA THR A 935 -43.62 -23.99 -20.82
C THR A 935 -43.75 -25.12 -19.78
N ARG A 936 -43.56 -24.79 -18.48
CA ARG A 936 -43.56 -25.71 -17.33
C ARG A 936 -44.95 -26.17 -16.89
N ILE A 937 -45.93 -25.26 -16.98
CA ILE A 937 -47.35 -25.49 -16.66
C ILE A 937 -48.15 -25.22 -17.96
N PRO A 938 -49.17 -26.03 -18.30
CA PRO A 938 -49.98 -25.78 -19.49
C PRO A 938 -50.73 -24.44 -19.40
N ILE A 939 -50.62 -23.62 -20.45
CA ILE A 939 -51.34 -22.34 -20.57
C ILE A 939 -52.62 -22.63 -21.35
N SER A 940 -53.78 -22.48 -20.71
CA SER A 940 -55.08 -22.85 -21.29
C SER A 940 -55.08 -24.27 -21.91
N GLY A 941 -54.38 -25.21 -21.27
CA GLY A 941 -54.22 -26.60 -21.72
C GLY A 941 -53.08 -26.87 -22.73
N HIS A 942 -52.30 -25.87 -23.16
CA HIS A 942 -51.31 -25.97 -24.24
C HIS A 942 -49.86 -25.62 -23.81
N GLN A 943 -48.86 -25.99 -24.62
CA GLN A 943 -47.41 -25.82 -24.35
C GLN A 943 -46.68 -25.09 -25.51
N VAL A 944 -45.67 -24.24 -25.23
CA VAL A 944 -45.13 -23.18 -26.17
C VAL A 944 -43.58 -23.10 -26.22
N LEU A 945 -42.91 -22.77 -27.36
CA LEU A 945 -41.47 -23.06 -27.70
C LEU A 945 -40.57 -21.88 -28.27
N PHE A 946 -39.22 -21.78 -28.00
CA PHE A 946 -38.31 -20.61 -28.36
C PHE A 946 -36.72 -20.88 -28.45
N ALA A 947 -35.80 -19.98 -28.95
CA ALA A 947 -34.29 -20.15 -29.14
C ALA A 947 -33.32 -18.87 -29.38
N LEU A 948 -31.93 -18.94 -29.32
CA LEU A 948 -30.85 -17.90 -29.69
C LEU A 948 -29.32 -18.35 -29.56
N VAL A 949 -28.29 -17.52 -29.90
CA VAL A 949 -26.82 -17.71 -29.57
C VAL A 949 -26.37 -16.80 -28.40
N ASP A 950 -25.60 -17.34 -27.44
CA ASP A 950 -25.38 -16.73 -26.12
C ASP A 950 -24.12 -15.84 -25.98
N VAL A 951 -24.31 -14.59 -25.52
CA VAL A 951 -23.26 -13.63 -25.15
C VAL A 951 -22.57 -13.96 -23.82
N HIS A 952 -23.22 -14.74 -22.96
CA HIS A 952 -22.62 -15.35 -21.77
C HIS A 952 -21.95 -16.69 -22.10
N GLY A 953 -22.07 -17.16 -23.35
CA GLY A 953 -21.48 -18.38 -23.83
C GLY A 953 -19.95 -18.32 -23.85
N GLU A 954 -19.31 -19.44 -23.52
CA GLU A 954 -17.86 -19.57 -23.45
C GLU A 954 -17.16 -19.14 -24.75
N SER A 955 -17.78 -19.40 -25.90
CA SER A 955 -17.28 -18.97 -27.21
C SER A 955 -17.18 -17.44 -27.37
N PHE A 956 -18.14 -16.66 -26.85
CA PHE A 956 -18.04 -15.19 -26.86
C PHE A 956 -16.96 -14.72 -25.88
N ALA A 957 -16.94 -15.27 -24.66
CA ALA A 957 -15.94 -14.93 -23.64
C ALA A 957 -14.49 -15.22 -24.09
N MET A 958 -14.26 -16.35 -24.77
CA MET A 958 -12.95 -16.71 -25.34
C MET A 958 -12.48 -15.70 -26.39
N VAL A 959 -13.38 -15.23 -27.25
CA VAL A 959 -13.07 -14.21 -28.27
C VAL A 959 -12.83 -12.86 -27.61
N ALA A 960 -13.68 -12.45 -26.66
CA ALA A 960 -13.57 -11.17 -25.97
C ALA A 960 -12.23 -11.00 -25.21
N ARG A 961 -11.77 -12.03 -24.49
CA ARG A 961 -10.46 -12.02 -23.80
C ARG A 961 -9.30 -11.78 -24.77
N ARG A 962 -9.36 -12.27 -26.01
CA ARG A 962 -8.29 -12.09 -27.01
C ARG A 962 -8.23 -10.67 -27.59
N PHE A 963 -9.30 -9.89 -27.50
CA PHE A 963 -9.34 -8.50 -28.00
C PHE A 963 -9.33 -7.42 -26.91
N GLN A 964 -9.40 -7.81 -25.63
CA GLN A 964 -9.33 -6.91 -24.46
C GLN A 964 -8.21 -5.85 -24.50
N PRO A 965 -6.98 -6.10 -25.02
CA PRO A 965 -5.95 -5.06 -25.07
C PRO A 965 -6.29 -3.88 -26.00
N LEU A 966 -7.20 -4.07 -26.96
CA LEU A 966 -7.69 -3.04 -27.88
C LEU A 966 -9.08 -2.54 -27.51
N GLU A 967 -10.04 -3.43 -27.26
CA GLU A 967 -11.47 -3.11 -27.20
C GLU A 967 -12.20 -3.76 -26.00
N TYR A 968 -13.19 -3.07 -25.47
CA TYR A 968 -14.03 -3.56 -24.36
C TYR A 968 -15.12 -4.51 -24.89
N ALA A 969 -15.43 -5.56 -24.13
CA ALA A 969 -16.38 -6.60 -24.54
C ALA A 969 -17.79 -6.05 -24.90
N GLN A 970 -18.22 -4.95 -24.28
CA GLN A 970 -19.48 -4.27 -24.58
C GLN A 970 -19.56 -3.64 -25.99
N PHE A 971 -18.42 -3.47 -26.67
CA PHE A 971 -18.31 -2.93 -28.03
C PHE A 971 -17.86 -3.99 -29.05
N LEU A 972 -17.77 -5.25 -28.64
CA LEU A 972 -17.38 -6.37 -29.50
C LEU A 972 -18.62 -7.09 -30.03
N THR A 973 -18.69 -7.30 -31.34
CA THR A 973 -19.74 -8.11 -31.97
C THR A 973 -19.14 -9.42 -32.48
N VAL A 974 -19.81 -10.55 -32.24
CA VAL A 974 -19.38 -11.87 -32.74
C VAL A 974 -20.56 -12.52 -33.46
N VAL A 975 -20.34 -12.91 -34.71
CA VAL A 975 -21.35 -13.58 -35.55
C VAL A 975 -20.91 -15.01 -35.82
N TYR A 976 -21.85 -15.95 -35.73
CA TYR A 976 -21.68 -17.34 -36.19
C TYR A 976 -22.50 -17.54 -37.46
N ASP A 977 -21.84 -18.00 -38.52
CA ASP A 977 -22.48 -18.37 -39.77
C ASP A 977 -22.68 -19.90 -39.82
N PRO A 978 -23.93 -20.41 -39.86
CA PRO A 978 -24.21 -21.85 -39.89
C PRO A 978 -23.89 -22.51 -41.24
N GLU A 979 -23.82 -21.77 -42.35
CA GLU A 979 -23.53 -22.32 -43.68
C GLU A 979 -22.03 -22.52 -43.86
N THR A 980 -21.21 -21.50 -43.57
CA THR A 980 -19.74 -21.61 -43.65
C THR A 980 -19.12 -22.22 -42.40
N ARG A 981 -19.87 -22.31 -41.29
CA ARG A 981 -19.41 -22.72 -39.94
C ARG A 981 -18.31 -21.83 -39.36
N GLN A 982 -18.17 -20.59 -39.83
CA GLN A 982 -17.14 -19.65 -39.39
C GLN A 982 -17.64 -18.69 -38.29
N ILE A 983 -16.69 -18.16 -37.53
CA ILE A 983 -16.91 -17.15 -36.49
C ILE A 983 -16.18 -15.87 -36.90
N PHE A 984 -16.91 -14.75 -36.85
CA PHE A 984 -16.42 -13.42 -37.25
C PHE A 984 -16.46 -12.44 -36.06
N PRO A 985 -15.33 -12.23 -35.36
CA PRO A 985 -15.19 -11.14 -34.40
C PRO A 985 -15.01 -9.78 -35.10
N HIS A 986 -15.84 -8.82 -34.75
CA HIS A 986 -15.84 -7.47 -35.31
C HIS A 986 -15.64 -6.42 -34.20
N LEU A 987 -14.68 -5.52 -34.40
CA LEU A 987 -14.36 -4.38 -33.52
C LEU A 987 -14.74 -3.07 -34.27
N PRO A 988 -16.00 -2.61 -34.20
CA PRO A 988 -16.51 -1.55 -35.07
C PRO A 988 -15.78 -0.21 -34.88
N ARG A 989 -15.46 0.12 -33.62
CA ARG A 989 -14.79 1.38 -33.23
C ARG A 989 -13.33 1.46 -33.68
N PHE A 990 -12.73 0.33 -34.09
CA PHE A 990 -11.39 0.25 -34.68
C PHE A 990 -11.42 -0.04 -36.19
N ARG A 991 -12.59 -0.36 -36.76
CA ARG A 991 -12.77 -0.87 -38.14
C ARG A 991 -11.95 -2.13 -38.42
N LEU A 992 -11.73 -2.95 -37.39
CA LEU A 992 -11.00 -4.20 -37.48
C LEU A 992 -11.96 -5.40 -37.51
N LEU A 993 -11.76 -6.26 -38.49
CA LEU A 993 -12.47 -7.52 -38.67
C LEU A 993 -11.48 -8.68 -38.59
N PHE A 994 -11.89 -9.74 -37.89
CA PHE A 994 -11.15 -10.98 -37.78
C PHE A 994 -12.01 -12.16 -38.22
N SER A 995 -11.38 -13.28 -38.53
CA SER A 995 -12.03 -14.56 -38.75
C SER A 995 -11.23 -15.68 -38.09
N VAL A 996 -11.93 -16.69 -37.57
CA VAL A 996 -11.28 -17.92 -37.11
C VAL A 996 -10.94 -18.80 -38.32
N THR A 997 -9.66 -19.08 -38.55
CA THR A 997 -9.23 -19.96 -39.66
C THR A 997 -9.48 -21.43 -39.34
N ASN A 998 -9.38 -22.28 -40.36
CA ASN A 998 -9.42 -23.74 -40.21
C ASN A 998 -8.31 -24.28 -39.27
N GLU A 999 -7.18 -23.56 -39.15
CA GLU A 999 -6.09 -23.88 -38.22
C GLU A 999 -6.36 -23.36 -36.78
N ARG A 1000 -7.56 -22.81 -36.51
CA ARG A 1000 -7.96 -22.16 -35.24
C ARG A 1000 -7.16 -20.91 -34.89
N GLU A 1001 -6.56 -20.26 -35.89
CA GLU A 1001 -5.90 -18.96 -35.72
C GLU A 1001 -6.91 -17.81 -35.87
N LEU A 1002 -6.75 -16.72 -35.11
CA LEU A 1002 -7.48 -15.48 -35.33
C LEU A 1002 -6.73 -14.65 -36.37
N ALA A 1003 -7.16 -14.73 -37.64
CA ALA A 1003 -6.58 -13.98 -38.74
C ALA A 1003 -7.22 -12.59 -38.84
N SER A 1004 -6.39 -11.56 -39.04
CA SER A 1004 -6.87 -10.21 -39.36
C SER A 1004 -7.25 -10.12 -40.83
N GLN A 1005 -8.42 -9.57 -41.12
CA GLN A 1005 -8.85 -9.26 -42.49
C GLN A 1005 -8.28 -7.92 -42.98
N ASN A 1006 -7.88 -7.04 -42.06
CA ASN A 1006 -7.31 -5.72 -42.38
C ASN A 1006 -5.78 -5.75 -42.53
N LEU A 1007 -5.10 -6.59 -41.75
CA LEU A 1007 -3.66 -6.80 -41.81
C LEU A 1007 -3.40 -8.16 -42.48
N LEU A 1008 -3.38 -8.15 -43.82
CA LEU A 1008 -3.24 -9.36 -44.64
C LEU A 1008 -2.03 -10.20 -44.20
N GLY A 1009 -2.26 -11.51 -44.05
CA GLY A 1009 -1.22 -12.45 -43.62
C GLY A 1009 -0.88 -12.41 -42.13
N MET A 1010 -1.52 -11.57 -41.32
CA MET A 1010 -1.27 -11.48 -39.87
C MET A 1010 -2.30 -12.23 -39.04
N VAL A 1011 -1.82 -12.94 -38.02
CA VAL A 1011 -2.66 -13.66 -37.03
C VAL A 1011 -2.30 -13.24 -35.62
N VAL A 1012 -3.24 -13.35 -34.68
CA VAL A 1012 -2.97 -13.09 -33.25
C VAL A 1012 -1.92 -14.07 -32.73
N ASP A 1013 -0.87 -13.53 -32.13
CA ASP A 1013 0.24 -14.33 -31.61
C ASP A 1013 -0.13 -15.03 -30.29
N GLN A 1014 0.49 -16.17 -30.00
CA GLN A 1014 0.35 -16.82 -28.70
C GLN A 1014 1.35 -16.23 -27.69
N ASP A 1015 2.51 -15.76 -28.13
CA ASP A 1015 3.34 -14.87 -27.33
C ASP A 1015 2.80 -13.43 -27.44
N GLN A 1016 2.25 -12.92 -26.34
CA GLN A 1016 1.79 -11.53 -26.24
C GLN A 1016 2.84 -10.59 -25.62
N SER A 1017 4.06 -11.07 -25.39
CA SER A 1017 5.20 -10.22 -25.01
C SER A 1017 5.75 -9.50 -26.24
N SER A 1018 5.77 -8.18 -26.20
CA SER A 1018 6.55 -7.36 -27.14
C SER A 1018 8.05 -7.31 -26.78
N GLY A 1019 8.44 -7.89 -25.63
CA GLY A 1019 9.81 -7.83 -25.11
C GLY A 1019 10.22 -6.47 -24.53
N THR A 1020 9.31 -5.48 -24.46
CA THR A 1020 9.55 -4.14 -23.89
C THR A 1020 8.22 -3.53 -23.39
N VAL A 1021 8.24 -2.26 -22.96
CA VAL A 1021 7.08 -1.51 -22.42
C VAL A 1021 6.31 -2.30 -21.32
N PHE A 1022 7.05 -2.95 -20.43
CA PHE A 1022 6.49 -3.77 -19.35
C PHE A 1022 5.68 -2.92 -18.38
N GLY A 1023 4.39 -3.25 -18.25
CA GLY A 1023 3.42 -2.46 -17.47
C GLY A 1023 2.28 -1.89 -18.32
N LEU A 1024 2.46 -1.78 -19.65
CA LEU A 1024 1.39 -1.41 -20.57
C LEU A 1024 0.42 -2.57 -20.80
N ARG A 1025 -0.85 -2.39 -20.42
CA ARG A 1025 -1.91 -3.40 -20.60
C ARG A 1025 -2.49 -3.42 -22.03
N ASN A 1026 -2.44 -2.29 -22.73
CA ASN A 1026 -3.09 -2.10 -24.03
C ASN A 1026 -2.15 -2.42 -25.22
N GLN A 1027 -1.63 -3.65 -25.26
CA GLN A 1027 -0.84 -4.17 -26.37
C GLN A 1027 -1.42 -5.51 -26.86
N LEU A 1028 -1.73 -5.62 -28.15
CA LEU A 1028 -2.09 -6.88 -28.80
C LEU A 1028 -0.99 -7.23 -29.80
N VAL A 1029 -0.32 -8.38 -29.64
CA VAL A 1029 0.75 -8.81 -30.54
C VAL A 1029 0.19 -9.72 -31.64
N LEU A 1030 0.59 -9.43 -32.88
CA LEU A 1030 0.27 -10.17 -34.09
C LEU A 1030 1.58 -10.70 -34.70
N ARG A 1031 1.53 -11.86 -35.34
CA ARG A 1031 2.65 -12.43 -36.12
C ARG A 1031 2.24 -12.76 -37.55
N ALA A 1032 3.20 -12.84 -38.45
CA ALA A 1032 2.98 -13.40 -39.78
C ALA A 1032 2.45 -14.85 -39.70
N LYS A 1033 1.57 -15.22 -40.65
CA LYS A 1033 1.10 -16.59 -40.82
C LYS A 1033 2.25 -17.48 -41.32
N ALA A 1034 2.34 -18.71 -40.82
CA ALA A 1034 3.43 -19.64 -41.13
C ALA A 1034 3.65 -19.86 -42.65
N SER A 1035 2.60 -19.81 -43.45
CA SER A 1035 2.65 -19.95 -44.92
C SER A 1035 3.31 -18.78 -45.65
N ILE A 1036 3.51 -17.63 -45.00
CA ILE A 1036 4.12 -16.40 -45.56
C ILE A 1036 5.37 -15.99 -44.74
N ALA A 1037 5.65 -16.69 -43.63
CA ALA A 1037 6.75 -16.38 -42.73
C ALA A 1037 8.14 -16.49 -43.38
N MET A 1038 8.29 -17.26 -44.45
CA MET A 1038 9.52 -17.35 -45.25
C MET A 1038 9.77 -16.12 -46.14
N GLU A 1039 8.75 -15.34 -46.49
CA GLU A 1039 8.87 -14.12 -47.30
C GLU A 1039 8.91 -12.84 -46.43
N HIS A 1040 8.50 -12.95 -45.17
CA HIS A 1040 8.31 -11.81 -44.25
C HIS A 1040 9.06 -11.96 -42.92
N ASP A 1041 10.17 -12.70 -42.91
CA ASP A 1041 11.22 -12.65 -41.87
C ASP A 1041 10.70 -12.74 -40.42
N GLY A 1042 9.73 -13.64 -40.18
CA GLY A 1042 9.13 -13.85 -38.85
C GLY A 1042 8.46 -12.61 -38.21
N THR A 1043 8.11 -11.59 -39.00
CA THR A 1043 7.80 -10.26 -38.46
C THR A 1043 6.56 -10.20 -37.55
N ARG A 1044 6.74 -9.54 -36.40
CA ARG A 1044 5.71 -9.33 -35.36
C ARG A 1044 5.30 -7.86 -35.26
N HIS A 1045 4.02 -7.62 -35.00
CA HIS A 1045 3.39 -6.30 -34.96
C HIS A 1045 2.61 -6.11 -33.66
N VAL A 1046 2.53 -4.86 -33.18
CA VAL A 1046 1.86 -4.48 -31.93
C VAL A 1046 1.00 -3.23 -32.20
N PRO A 1047 -0.27 -3.40 -32.60
CA PRO A 1047 -1.28 -2.36 -32.44
C PRO A 1047 -1.44 -1.93 -30.97
N ILE A 1048 -1.33 -0.63 -30.73
CA ILE A 1048 -1.57 0.03 -29.44
C ILE A 1048 -2.60 1.14 -29.67
N PRO A 1049 -3.73 1.18 -28.93
CA PRO A 1049 -4.76 2.20 -29.12
C PRO A 1049 -4.26 3.58 -28.70
N HIS A 1050 -4.84 4.64 -29.27
CA HIS A 1050 -4.59 6.01 -28.86
C HIS A 1050 -5.78 6.54 -28.04
N GLY A 1051 -5.51 6.89 -26.79
CA GLY A 1051 -6.49 7.38 -25.82
C GLY A 1051 -5.83 8.08 -24.65
N ARG A 1052 -6.63 8.37 -23.61
CA ARG A 1052 -6.12 8.94 -22.36
C ARG A 1052 -5.27 7.89 -21.64
N ILE A 1053 -4.05 8.24 -21.25
CA ILE A 1053 -3.19 7.35 -20.46
C ILE A 1053 -3.47 7.59 -18.98
N ASP A 1054 -3.87 6.54 -18.27
CA ASP A 1054 -3.96 6.53 -16.81
C ASP A 1054 -2.87 5.59 -16.26
N PHE A 1055 -2.18 6.01 -15.19
CA PHE A 1055 -1.03 5.28 -14.64
C PHE A 1055 -1.00 5.29 -13.11
N GLY A 1056 -0.45 4.23 -12.51
CA GLY A 1056 -0.34 4.09 -11.07
C GLY A 1056 0.75 3.10 -10.63
N LEU A 1057 1.08 3.14 -9.34
CA LEU A 1057 1.93 2.15 -8.69
C LEU A 1057 1.09 1.00 -8.14
N GLU A 1058 1.37 -0.21 -8.61
CA GLU A 1058 0.71 -1.45 -8.19
C GLU A 1058 1.74 -2.31 -7.45
N GLY A 1059 1.95 -1.94 -6.18
CA GLY A 1059 3.15 -2.30 -5.43
C GLY A 1059 4.39 -1.69 -6.10
N ASP A 1060 5.33 -2.54 -6.51
CA ASP A 1060 6.64 -2.15 -7.04
C ASP A 1060 6.69 -2.04 -8.59
N HIS A 1061 5.56 -2.15 -9.27
CA HIS A 1061 5.45 -2.05 -10.73
C HIS A 1061 4.54 -0.91 -11.15
N VAL A 1062 4.86 -0.30 -12.30
CA VAL A 1062 4.00 0.72 -12.90
C VAL A 1062 2.96 0.00 -13.77
N ASN A 1063 1.68 0.25 -13.50
CA ASN A 1063 0.59 -0.19 -14.36
C ASN A 1063 0.18 1.01 -15.24
N VAL A 1064 0.15 0.81 -16.55
CA VAL A 1064 -0.19 1.83 -17.55
C VAL A 1064 -1.33 1.32 -18.41
N THR A 1065 -2.43 2.05 -18.41
CA THR A 1065 -3.64 1.73 -19.18
C THR A 1065 -4.02 2.89 -20.10
N ILE A 1066 -4.62 2.56 -21.24
CA ILE A 1066 -5.08 3.51 -22.24
C ILE A 1066 -6.61 3.42 -22.28
N ASN A 1067 -7.27 4.44 -21.74
CA ASN A 1067 -8.71 4.54 -21.70
C ASN A 1067 -9.24 5.09 -23.03
N THR A 1068 -10.12 4.32 -23.68
CA THR A 1068 -10.75 4.67 -24.96
C THR A 1068 -12.25 4.93 -24.85
N LEU A 1069 -12.86 4.79 -23.66
CA LEU A 1069 -14.33 4.76 -23.48
C LEU A 1069 -15.06 6.03 -23.98
N SER A 1070 -14.39 7.18 -24.00
CA SER A 1070 -14.98 8.49 -24.36
C SER A 1070 -14.99 8.81 -25.85
N ARG A 1071 -14.74 7.84 -26.75
CA ARG A 1071 -14.64 8.06 -28.20
C ARG A 1071 -15.49 7.09 -29.00
N ASP A 1072 -16.29 7.57 -29.95
CA ASP A 1072 -17.09 6.69 -30.82
C ASP A 1072 -16.22 5.93 -31.85
N GLN A 1073 -15.13 6.56 -32.30
CA GLN A 1073 -14.11 5.97 -33.18
C GLN A 1073 -12.74 6.08 -32.53
N VAL A 1074 -11.98 4.98 -32.49
CA VAL A 1074 -10.66 4.90 -31.84
C VAL A 1074 -9.57 4.69 -32.89
N SER A 1075 -8.52 5.51 -32.84
CA SER A 1075 -7.30 5.33 -33.63
C SER A 1075 -6.28 4.50 -32.88
N TYR A 1076 -5.34 3.88 -33.60
CA TYR A 1076 -4.26 3.07 -33.02
C TYR A 1076 -2.96 3.27 -33.81
N TYR A 1077 -1.82 3.05 -33.15
CA TYR A 1077 -0.50 3.00 -33.79
C TYR A 1077 -0.07 1.55 -33.92
N ASN A 1078 0.43 1.15 -35.09
CA ASN A 1078 0.95 -0.18 -35.34
C ASN A 1078 2.49 -0.15 -35.29
N TYR A 1079 3.07 -0.68 -34.21
CA TYR A 1079 4.52 -0.80 -34.04
C TYR A 1079 5.00 -2.15 -34.56
N LYS A 1080 6.17 -2.22 -35.22
CA LYS A 1080 6.76 -3.49 -35.65
C LYS A 1080 7.95 -3.84 -34.74
N ILE A 1081 7.95 -5.05 -34.19
CA ILE A 1081 9.05 -5.55 -33.35
C ILE A 1081 10.22 -5.90 -34.27
N ASN A 1082 11.38 -5.27 -34.04
CA ASN A 1082 12.62 -5.62 -34.69
C ASN A 1082 13.56 -6.26 -33.66
N THR A 1083 13.76 -7.57 -33.75
CA THR A 1083 14.59 -8.35 -32.83
C THR A 1083 16.09 -8.16 -33.07
N ASP A 1084 16.50 -7.93 -34.31
CA ASP A 1084 17.93 -7.87 -34.69
C ASP A 1084 18.56 -6.53 -34.29
N LEU A 1085 17.79 -5.45 -34.41
CA LEU A 1085 18.16 -4.12 -33.95
C LEU A 1085 17.72 -3.85 -32.50
N GLY A 1086 16.84 -4.69 -31.96
CA GLY A 1086 16.37 -4.62 -30.58
C GLY A 1086 15.51 -3.40 -30.26
N TYR A 1087 14.55 -3.01 -31.12
CA TYR A 1087 13.62 -1.92 -30.78
C TYR A 1087 12.28 -2.00 -31.51
N LEU A 1088 11.30 -1.23 -31.01
CA LEU A 1088 10.00 -1.05 -31.67
C LEU A 1088 10.11 0.01 -32.79
N THR A 1089 9.96 -0.44 -34.03
CA THR A 1089 9.97 0.39 -35.24
C THR A 1089 8.60 1.04 -35.48
N THR A 1090 8.61 2.26 -36.02
CA THR A 1090 7.42 3.10 -36.28
C THR A 1090 7.23 3.37 -37.76
N ASN A 1091 5.98 3.59 -38.19
CA ASN A 1091 5.64 4.00 -39.56
C ASN A 1091 5.88 5.50 -39.80
N VAL A 1092 7.12 5.95 -39.61
CA VAL A 1092 7.69 7.28 -39.93
C VAL A 1092 7.11 8.48 -39.15
N SER A 1093 5.82 8.50 -38.82
CA SER A 1093 5.16 9.66 -38.17
C SER A 1093 5.74 10.03 -36.81
N LEU A 1094 5.97 11.33 -36.60
CA LEU A 1094 6.54 11.89 -35.38
C LEU A 1094 5.62 11.67 -34.17
N ARG A 1095 4.31 11.89 -34.34
CA ARG A 1095 3.24 11.52 -33.39
C ARG A 1095 3.35 10.10 -32.83
N SER A 1096 3.59 9.10 -33.68
CA SER A 1096 3.77 7.70 -33.26
C SER A 1096 5.03 7.48 -32.41
N LYS A 1097 6.12 8.20 -32.73
CA LYS A 1097 7.37 8.17 -31.96
C LYS A 1097 7.24 8.84 -30.60
N HIS A 1098 6.64 10.04 -30.52
CA HIS A 1098 6.43 10.72 -29.24
C HIS A 1098 5.52 9.90 -28.32
N TYR A 1099 4.47 9.25 -28.87
CA TYR A 1099 3.65 8.32 -28.09
C TYR A 1099 4.45 7.11 -27.59
N LYS A 1100 5.28 6.50 -28.45
CA LYS A 1100 6.21 5.42 -28.06
C LYS A 1100 7.11 5.86 -26.89
N SER A 1101 7.76 7.02 -27.00
CA SER A 1101 8.66 7.57 -25.98
C SER A 1101 7.94 7.79 -24.64
N LEU A 1102 6.73 8.33 -24.66
CA LEU A 1102 5.91 8.51 -23.45
C LEU A 1102 5.59 7.17 -22.78
N LEU A 1103 5.21 6.15 -23.56
CA LEU A 1103 4.91 4.81 -23.03
C LEU A 1103 6.15 4.14 -22.40
N HIS A 1104 7.33 4.22 -23.03
CA HIS A 1104 8.57 3.73 -22.42
C HIS A 1104 8.94 4.53 -21.15
N ALA A 1105 8.80 5.86 -21.15
CA ALA A 1105 9.10 6.69 -19.98
C ALA A 1105 8.23 6.34 -18.77
N LEU A 1106 6.92 6.15 -18.98
CA LEU A 1106 5.99 5.72 -17.94
C LEU A 1106 6.30 4.30 -17.45
N CYS A 1107 6.48 3.34 -18.36
CA CYS A 1107 6.77 1.92 -18.07
C CYS A 1107 8.22 1.65 -17.62
N SER A 1108 8.91 2.64 -17.07
CA SER A 1108 10.32 2.50 -16.68
C SER A 1108 10.50 1.66 -15.41
N HIS A 1109 11.45 0.71 -15.47
CA HIS A 1109 11.74 -0.22 -14.39
C HIS A 1109 13.25 -0.31 -14.09
N CYS A 1110 13.64 -0.93 -12.98
CA CYS A 1110 15.05 -0.94 -12.56
C CYS A 1110 15.92 -1.93 -13.33
N LEU A 1111 15.29 -2.92 -13.99
CA LEU A 1111 15.93 -3.87 -14.89
C LEU A 1111 15.73 -3.41 -16.35
N PRO A 1112 16.75 -3.55 -17.22
CA PRO A 1112 16.57 -3.33 -18.65
C PRO A 1112 15.66 -4.40 -19.27
N ASP A 1113 14.87 -4.02 -20.27
CA ASP A 1113 13.96 -4.95 -20.94
C ASP A 1113 14.68 -5.90 -21.92
N PRO A 1114 14.13 -7.09 -22.24
CA PRO A 1114 14.82 -8.07 -23.09
C PRO A 1114 15.02 -7.66 -24.56
N LEU A 1115 14.17 -6.79 -25.11
CA LEU A 1115 14.27 -6.35 -26.52
C LEU A 1115 15.33 -5.25 -26.67
N THR A 1116 15.17 -4.13 -25.96
CA THR A 1116 16.02 -2.93 -26.07
C THR A 1116 17.32 -3.04 -25.28
N ARG A 1117 17.36 -3.94 -24.30
CA ARG A 1117 18.44 -4.04 -23.30
C ARG A 1117 18.66 -2.72 -22.53
N ARG A 1118 17.65 -1.84 -22.52
CA ARG A 1118 17.61 -0.53 -21.85
C ARG A 1118 16.42 -0.50 -20.88
N THR A 1119 16.46 0.40 -19.91
CA THR A 1119 15.26 0.74 -19.12
C THR A 1119 14.35 1.66 -19.93
N GLY A 1120 13.05 1.70 -19.63
CA GLY A 1120 12.11 2.55 -20.36
C GLY A 1120 12.51 4.05 -20.41
N THR A 1121 13.07 4.59 -19.33
CA THR A 1121 13.65 5.94 -19.31
C THR A 1121 14.85 6.10 -20.26
N GLU A 1122 15.72 5.09 -20.36
CA GLU A 1122 16.91 5.13 -21.24
C GLU A 1122 16.51 5.04 -22.73
N GLU A 1123 15.50 4.23 -23.07
CA GLU A 1123 14.93 4.11 -24.42
C GLU A 1123 14.19 5.39 -24.84
N ALA A 1124 13.31 5.93 -23.97
CA ALA A 1124 12.58 7.16 -24.24
C ALA A 1124 13.51 8.36 -24.49
N LEU A 1125 14.56 8.51 -23.69
CA LEU A 1125 15.56 9.57 -23.86
C LEU A 1125 16.42 9.38 -25.11
N GLN A 1126 16.65 8.14 -25.56
CA GLN A 1126 17.35 7.88 -26.82
C GLN A 1126 16.51 8.31 -28.02
N GLU A 1127 15.24 7.94 -28.07
CA GLU A 1127 14.34 8.28 -29.18
C GLU A 1127 14.18 9.81 -29.31
N LEU A 1128 13.93 10.50 -28.19
CA LEU A 1128 13.80 11.97 -28.14
C LEU A 1128 15.07 12.70 -28.58
N ARG A 1129 16.24 12.11 -28.34
CA ARG A 1129 17.54 12.67 -28.77
C ARG A 1129 17.91 12.27 -30.20
N SER A 1130 17.09 11.47 -30.89
CA SER A 1130 17.35 11.09 -32.27
C SER A 1130 17.14 12.28 -33.22
N ALA A 1131 17.96 12.39 -34.26
CA ALA A 1131 17.73 13.35 -35.35
C ALA A 1131 16.35 13.18 -36.01
N SER A 1132 15.75 11.99 -35.88
CA SER A 1132 14.42 11.69 -36.42
C SER A 1132 13.28 12.39 -35.66
N CYS A 1133 13.51 12.82 -34.42
CA CYS A 1133 12.59 13.68 -33.65
C CYS A 1133 12.72 15.16 -34.00
N LEU A 1134 13.67 15.54 -34.88
CA LEU A 1134 13.85 16.90 -35.41
C LEU A 1134 13.48 16.99 -36.90
N SER A 1135 12.92 15.92 -37.49
CA SER A 1135 12.59 15.86 -38.91
C SER A 1135 11.12 16.19 -39.16
N PHE A 1136 10.76 17.48 -39.03
CA PHE A 1136 9.40 17.99 -39.24
C PHE A 1136 9.41 19.46 -39.71
N GLN A 1137 8.29 19.92 -40.31
CA GLN A 1137 8.12 21.33 -40.72
C GLN A 1137 7.34 22.15 -39.69
N SER A 1138 6.37 21.54 -39.01
CA SER A 1138 5.63 22.09 -37.88
C SER A 1138 5.22 20.94 -36.94
N LEU A 1139 4.87 21.24 -35.69
CA LEU A 1139 4.32 20.28 -34.73
C LEU A 1139 2.80 20.41 -34.69
N THR A 1140 2.09 19.28 -34.64
CA THR A 1140 0.65 19.26 -34.34
C THR A 1140 0.40 19.42 -32.84
N THR A 1141 -0.82 19.83 -32.47
CA THR A 1141 -1.24 19.97 -31.07
C THR A 1141 -1.03 18.67 -30.27
N ASP A 1142 -1.40 17.53 -30.84
CA ASP A 1142 -1.24 16.21 -30.22
C ASP A 1142 0.25 15.82 -30.02
N GLU A 1143 1.14 16.20 -30.94
CA GLU A 1143 2.58 15.97 -30.80
C GLU A 1143 3.21 16.83 -29.71
N THR A 1144 2.72 18.06 -29.57
CA THR A 1144 3.15 19.02 -28.55
C THR A 1144 2.67 18.57 -27.16
N GLU A 1145 1.44 18.06 -27.06
CA GLU A 1145 0.87 17.52 -25.82
C GLU A 1145 1.68 16.32 -25.30
N PHE A 1146 2.04 15.35 -26.15
CA PHE A 1146 2.89 14.23 -25.73
C PHE A 1146 4.28 14.70 -25.23
N LEU A 1147 4.86 15.70 -25.88
CA LEU A 1147 6.12 16.30 -25.45
C LEU A 1147 5.99 16.93 -24.06
N TYR A 1148 4.92 17.70 -23.79
CA TYR A 1148 4.66 18.25 -22.46
C TYR A 1148 4.42 17.17 -21.40
N GLN A 1149 3.68 16.11 -21.70
CA GLN A 1149 3.47 14.98 -20.78
C GLN A 1149 4.79 14.27 -20.42
N ILE A 1150 5.72 14.14 -21.38
CA ILE A 1150 7.07 13.61 -21.09
C ILE A 1150 7.88 14.60 -20.24
N ALA A 1151 7.84 15.90 -20.54
CA ALA A 1151 8.55 16.92 -19.77
C ALA A 1151 8.07 17.00 -18.31
N ALA A 1152 6.77 16.80 -18.06
CA ALA A 1152 6.17 16.72 -16.73
C ALA A 1152 6.62 15.52 -15.88
N LEU A 1153 7.37 14.57 -16.47
CA LEU A 1153 8.06 13.50 -15.72
C LEU A 1153 9.39 13.97 -15.11
N THR A 1154 9.85 15.20 -15.37
CA THR A 1154 10.99 15.79 -14.67
C THR A 1154 10.57 16.26 -13.26
N PRO A 1155 11.26 15.84 -12.17
CA PRO A 1155 11.00 16.34 -10.82
C PRO A 1155 11.16 17.86 -10.72
N THR A 1156 10.22 18.53 -10.03
CA THR A 1156 10.26 19.98 -9.83
C THR A 1156 11.32 20.36 -8.79
N LYS A 1157 12.06 21.43 -9.08
CA LYS A 1157 13.20 21.88 -8.26
C LYS A 1157 13.04 23.35 -7.87
N GLN A 1158 12.98 23.62 -6.58
CA GLN A 1158 13.01 24.97 -6.05
C GLN A 1158 14.43 25.29 -5.56
N PHE A 1159 14.99 26.42 -5.98
CA PHE A 1159 16.38 26.79 -5.68
C PHE A 1159 16.49 27.85 -4.57
N TYR A 1160 17.47 27.70 -3.69
CA TYR A 1160 17.76 28.66 -2.62
C TYR A 1160 19.26 29.07 -2.59
N PRO A 1161 19.58 30.37 -2.49
CA PRO A 1161 18.75 31.50 -2.92
C PRO A 1161 18.40 31.39 -4.41
N ARG A 1162 17.18 31.80 -4.82
CA ARG A 1162 16.68 31.65 -6.20
C ARG A 1162 17.64 32.15 -7.28
N HIS A 1163 18.42 33.20 -6.98
CA HIS A 1163 19.35 33.84 -7.90
C HIS A 1163 20.78 33.24 -7.91
N LEU A 1164 21.13 32.36 -6.96
CA LEU A 1164 22.45 31.70 -6.91
C LEU A 1164 22.39 30.20 -7.23
N ARG A 1165 21.24 29.54 -7.03
CA ARG A 1165 21.03 28.11 -7.30
C ARG A 1165 22.01 27.15 -6.62
N VAL A 1166 22.58 27.56 -5.48
CA VAL A 1166 23.59 26.77 -4.73
C VAL A 1166 23.00 25.66 -3.85
N MET A 1167 21.69 25.68 -3.58
CA MET A 1167 20.96 24.65 -2.82
C MET A 1167 19.59 24.40 -3.49
N GLN A 1168 19.01 23.21 -3.30
CA GLN A 1168 17.71 22.83 -3.87
C GLN A 1168 16.79 22.11 -2.88
N THR A 1169 15.48 22.30 -3.08
CA THR A 1169 14.40 21.44 -2.56
C THR A 1169 13.78 20.73 -3.77
N ILE A 1170 13.53 19.42 -3.67
CA ILE A 1170 12.99 18.60 -4.76
C ILE A 1170 11.60 18.09 -4.40
N GLU A 1171 10.61 18.40 -5.22
CA GLU A 1171 9.27 17.83 -5.18
C GLU A 1171 9.14 16.75 -6.28
N ARG A 1172 8.32 15.71 -6.03
CA ARG A 1172 8.21 14.54 -6.90
C ARG A 1172 6.75 14.14 -7.08
N SER A 1173 6.42 13.62 -8.26
CA SER A 1173 5.07 13.12 -8.55
C SER A 1173 4.83 11.74 -7.93
N LYS A 1174 3.57 11.28 -7.94
CA LYS A 1174 3.12 9.99 -7.40
C LYS A 1174 3.61 8.76 -8.21
N LEU A 1175 4.36 8.98 -9.30
CA LEU A 1175 4.93 7.92 -10.14
C LEU A 1175 6.19 7.30 -9.52
N SER A 1176 6.58 6.13 -10.05
CA SER A 1176 7.88 5.53 -9.75
C SER A 1176 9.02 6.55 -9.92
N PRO A 1177 9.93 6.69 -8.95
CA PRO A 1177 11.14 7.50 -9.08
C PRO A 1177 12.11 7.03 -10.18
N LEU A 1178 11.81 5.93 -10.89
CA LEU A 1178 12.54 5.45 -12.06
C LEU A 1178 11.97 6.02 -13.37
N SER A 1179 10.66 6.28 -13.41
CA SER A 1179 9.96 6.96 -14.52
C SER A 1179 10.17 8.47 -14.49
N GLN A 1180 10.64 9.02 -13.36
CA GLN A 1180 10.93 10.46 -13.21
C GLN A 1180 12.42 10.75 -13.48
N HIS A 1181 12.74 11.60 -14.45
CA HIS A 1181 14.14 11.89 -14.83
C HIS A 1181 14.37 13.36 -15.26
N ASN A 1182 15.49 13.94 -14.84
CA ASN A 1182 15.83 15.35 -15.11
C ASN A 1182 16.08 15.65 -16.60
N ASP A 1183 16.53 14.67 -17.38
CA ASP A 1183 16.86 14.84 -18.79
C ASP A 1183 15.63 14.95 -19.72
N PHE A 1184 14.42 14.62 -19.26
CA PHE A 1184 13.22 14.69 -20.10
C PHE A 1184 12.89 16.12 -20.52
N TYR A 1185 12.81 17.06 -19.56
CA TYR A 1185 12.54 18.46 -19.85
C TYR A 1185 13.55 19.09 -20.84
N PRO A 1186 14.89 18.98 -20.67
CA PRO A 1186 15.86 19.46 -21.66
C PRO A 1186 15.73 18.81 -23.04
N ALA A 1187 15.48 17.49 -23.12
CA ALA A 1187 15.32 16.80 -24.41
C ALA A 1187 14.08 17.30 -25.16
N VAL A 1188 12.95 17.45 -24.46
CA VAL A 1188 11.71 18.02 -25.00
C VAL A 1188 11.89 19.48 -25.42
N HIS A 1189 12.51 20.31 -24.56
CA HIS A 1189 12.67 21.73 -24.84
C HIS A 1189 13.53 22.00 -26.08
N LEU A 1190 14.51 21.15 -26.39
CA LEU A 1190 15.28 21.24 -27.65
C LEU A 1190 14.40 21.02 -28.89
N ILE A 1191 13.47 20.06 -28.85
CA ILE A 1191 12.51 19.80 -29.94
C ILE A 1191 11.56 20.99 -30.12
N LEU A 1192 11.02 21.53 -29.01
CA LEU A 1192 10.12 22.69 -29.04
C LEU A 1192 10.84 23.98 -29.49
N ALA A 1193 12.09 24.18 -29.09
CA ALA A 1193 12.91 25.31 -29.55
C ALA A 1193 13.23 25.21 -31.05
N TYR A 1194 13.51 24.01 -31.57
CA TYR A 1194 13.68 23.79 -33.00
C TYR A 1194 12.40 24.10 -33.78
N ALA A 1195 11.22 23.68 -33.27
CA ALA A 1195 9.93 24.03 -33.86
C ALA A 1195 9.68 25.55 -33.92
N ARG A 1196 10.00 26.29 -32.85
CA ARG A 1196 9.89 27.76 -32.81
C ARG A 1196 10.80 28.44 -33.85
N ASN A 1197 12.01 27.93 -34.05
CA ASN A 1197 12.94 28.47 -35.04
C ASN A 1197 12.49 28.24 -36.49
N LEU A 1198 11.80 27.12 -36.77
CA LEU A 1198 11.15 26.89 -38.07
C LEU A 1198 9.93 27.81 -38.28
N GLY A 1199 9.22 28.17 -37.21
CA GLY A 1199 8.02 29.00 -37.22
C GLY A 1199 8.22 30.48 -37.61
N ILE A 1200 9.44 30.94 -37.87
CA ILE A 1200 9.75 32.34 -38.22
C ILE A 1200 9.04 32.79 -39.53
N TYR A 1201 8.57 31.85 -40.36
CA TYR A 1201 7.82 32.12 -41.60
C TYR A 1201 6.32 31.72 -41.55
N GLY A 1202 5.76 31.45 -40.35
CA GLY A 1202 4.35 31.06 -40.19
C GLY A 1202 3.64 31.79 -39.04
N THR A 1203 2.38 32.18 -39.25
CA THR A 1203 1.58 32.91 -38.25
C THR A 1203 1.28 32.04 -37.02
N MET A 1204 1.76 32.47 -35.84
CA MET A 1204 1.48 31.83 -34.55
C MET A 1204 0.04 32.10 -34.07
N PRO A 1205 -0.64 31.10 -33.47
CA PRO A 1205 -1.75 31.35 -32.56
C PRO A 1205 -1.22 32.01 -31.27
N SER A 1206 -1.84 33.10 -30.84
CA SER A 1206 -1.53 33.75 -29.56
C SER A 1206 -2.21 32.99 -28.42
N ASP A 1207 -1.45 32.24 -27.62
CA ASP A 1207 -1.60 32.12 -26.17
C ASP A 1207 -0.49 31.23 -25.56
N MET A 1208 -0.29 31.36 -24.24
CA MET A 1208 0.69 30.65 -23.39
C MET A 1208 2.13 31.22 -23.37
N ASP A 1209 2.39 31.99 -22.31
CA ASP A 1209 3.65 32.66 -21.97
C ASP A 1209 4.76 31.67 -21.55
N PRO A 1210 6.01 31.78 -22.06
CA PRO A 1210 7.09 30.84 -21.77
C PRO A 1210 7.88 31.11 -20.47
N SER A 1211 7.30 31.77 -19.46
CA SER A 1211 8.05 32.41 -18.36
C SER A 1211 7.87 31.86 -16.93
N ASP A 1212 7.51 30.58 -16.74
CA ASP A 1212 7.67 29.91 -15.42
C ASP A 1212 8.13 28.43 -15.56
N PRO A 1213 9.28 28.03 -14.95
CA PRO A 1213 9.84 26.67 -15.00
C PRO A 1213 9.49 25.76 -13.81
#